data_AF-A0AAV4XNK8-F1
#
_entry.id   AF-A0AAV4XNK8-F1
#
_cell.length_a   1.000
_cell.length_b   1.000
_cell.length_c   1.000
_cell.angle_alpha   90.00
_cell.angle_beta   90.00
_cell.angle_gamma   90.00
#
_symmetry.space_group_name_H-M   'P 1'
#
loop_
_entity.id
_entity.type
_entity.pdbx_description
1 polymer ?
#
loop_
_entity_poly.entity_id
_entity_poly.type
_entity_poly.pdbx_seq_one_letter_code
_entity_poly.pdbx_strand_id
1 'polypeptide(L)'
;MEVLFELLLEFNSAEDPCERTYEKLQIVTLRILIFLLFDCKNYTVYWLEMGTSSSSLHELQDNKYLQQFSGKESISPNDPFWNQLLSFTFAPPHSCADCRLLEDSIRPMLDTLLNSNPISGNVAALIKVFLIHSSELKAAVQCENKVFIWQAYNSLFILRCILKYFIETLGEEGTLKQLEDTQENRSDPSNASEPEKLLEAVINALFEIIVDISLDSKTYAITVEAVHSLIVLLSVQMFSTRPAHESVVYSVIMEGKCAIHSLLLIKTLLQYYSNQDMCPHCITAVEGGSIIAGLASGLWNVLTLNYAGKNSPKDVSSFTVLANQSLLLLLTLVNHCTNDKEMKNPYRAALFSFKNSNSTSESNSTNDITAFKFDYDMLFKTLCSTLKDDQTALLTYLLLHQNPNFRHYVIYSSEIYMFVLPLLKLLYNAPDKNSHLIYMTLIILLILSEEEYFDKHVHAFKLRNISWYSERILSEISLGSMIVLILIRTIQYNMTRMHDKYLHTNCLAALANMSAHIQNLHTYVCDKFISLLENMGKRYVRIIDQSKPVSQTTDDELLPSDLMQDLSVLDEVLRMLLEILNSSLTFQLRNNINLLYTILYKKSIFSMFRSNPIFQDIMQNLDIVLAFFSPNLESIEQSVSVLEVTEIIKSVSLQWSKEKMKKLPELKFKYVEEGQPEDFFIPYLWSVVFHSSDIYWDSKNILIFNPYKPT
;
A
#
# COMPACT_ATOMS: atom_id res chain seq x y z
N MET A 1 -1.81 -31.85 -40.10
CA MET A 1 -3.19 -32.35 -39.94
C MET A 1 -3.54 -33.42 -40.98
N GLU A 2 -3.37 -33.19 -42.28
CA GLU A 2 -3.61 -34.22 -43.32
C GLU A 2 -2.78 -35.51 -43.11
N VAL A 3 -1.50 -35.41 -42.81
CA VAL A 3 -0.64 -36.57 -42.52
C VAL A 3 -1.07 -37.33 -41.25
N LEU A 4 -1.61 -36.61 -40.26
CA LEU A 4 -2.10 -37.18 -39.01
C LEU A 4 -3.43 -37.90 -39.23
N PHE A 5 -4.23 -37.40 -40.17
CA PHE A 5 -5.49 -38.00 -40.63
C PHE A 5 -5.24 -39.25 -41.49
N GLU A 6 -4.23 -39.24 -42.36
CA GLU A 6 -3.82 -40.43 -43.13
C GLU A 6 -3.28 -41.55 -42.24
N LEU A 7 -2.46 -41.23 -41.23
CA LEU A 7 -1.93 -42.23 -40.29
C LEU A 7 -3.03 -42.85 -39.40
N LEU A 8 -4.07 -42.09 -39.06
CA LEU A 8 -5.26 -42.57 -38.35
C LEU A 8 -6.16 -43.44 -39.24
N LEU A 9 -6.23 -43.13 -40.54
CA LEU A 9 -6.94 -43.93 -41.54
C LEU A 9 -6.21 -45.26 -41.80
N GLU A 10 -4.88 -45.26 -41.91
CA GLU A 10 -4.09 -46.50 -42.02
C GLU A 10 -4.29 -47.42 -40.80
N PHE A 11 -4.30 -46.86 -39.58
CA PHE A 11 -4.53 -47.62 -38.35
C PHE A 11 -5.93 -48.26 -38.27
N ASN A 12 -6.94 -47.63 -38.87
CA ASN A 12 -8.32 -48.13 -38.91
C ASN A 12 -8.61 -49.07 -40.08
N SER A 13 -7.72 -49.15 -41.08
CA SER A 13 -7.92 -49.93 -42.33
C SER A 13 -7.40 -51.39 -42.28
N ALA A 14 -6.81 -51.85 -41.18
CA ALA A 14 -6.34 -53.23 -41.06
C ALA A 14 -7.51 -54.20 -40.76
N GLU A 15 -7.77 -55.14 -41.66
CA GLU A 15 -8.95 -56.03 -41.66
C GLU A 15 -8.92 -57.19 -40.64
N ASP A 16 -7.88 -57.34 -39.80
CA ASP A 16 -7.79 -58.47 -38.86
C ASP A 16 -7.57 -58.03 -37.39
N PRO A 17 -8.49 -58.32 -36.44
CA PRO A 17 -8.42 -57.85 -35.05
C PRO A 17 -7.22 -58.37 -34.23
N CYS A 18 -6.54 -59.43 -34.70
CA CYS A 18 -5.42 -60.05 -34.00
C CYS A 18 -4.05 -59.42 -34.30
N GLU A 19 -3.96 -58.52 -35.29
CA GLU A 19 -2.71 -57.85 -35.68
C GLU A 19 -2.47 -56.49 -34.98
N ARG A 20 -3.31 -56.14 -34.00
CA ARG A 20 -3.12 -55.00 -33.10
C ARG A 20 -2.13 -55.34 -31.98
N THR A 21 -0.89 -55.65 -32.34
CA THR A 21 0.18 -55.83 -31.35
C THR A 21 0.76 -54.48 -30.93
N TYR A 22 1.18 -54.44 -29.66
CA TYR A 22 1.81 -53.32 -28.94
C TYR A 22 2.95 -52.62 -29.73
N GLU A 23 3.61 -53.36 -30.64
CA GLU A 23 4.67 -52.84 -31.52
C GLU A 23 4.18 -51.81 -32.54
N LYS A 24 3.00 -51.98 -33.16
CA LYS A 24 2.47 -50.98 -34.12
C LYS A 24 2.07 -49.68 -33.42
N LEU A 25 1.53 -49.77 -32.19
CA LEU A 25 1.24 -48.60 -31.37
C LEU A 25 2.53 -47.87 -30.98
N GLN A 26 3.58 -48.60 -30.57
CA GLN A 26 4.88 -48.03 -30.30
C GLN A 26 5.52 -47.38 -31.54
N ILE A 27 5.38 -47.95 -32.73
CA ILE A 27 5.90 -47.37 -33.97
C ILE A 27 5.16 -46.08 -34.34
N VAL A 28 3.84 -46.03 -34.17
CA VAL A 28 3.05 -44.81 -34.38
C VAL A 28 3.40 -43.75 -33.33
N THR A 29 3.52 -44.11 -32.05
CA THR A 29 3.98 -43.18 -31.01
C THR A 29 5.40 -42.70 -31.25
N LEU A 30 6.33 -43.57 -31.68
CA LEU A 30 7.71 -43.22 -32.00
C LEU A 30 7.80 -42.34 -33.24
N ARG A 31 6.96 -42.56 -34.26
CA ARG A 31 6.87 -41.70 -35.45
C ARG A 31 6.26 -40.34 -35.14
N ILE A 32 5.26 -40.26 -34.25
CA ILE A 32 4.73 -38.99 -33.73
C ILE A 32 5.80 -38.27 -32.91
N LEU A 33 6.55 -38.99 -32.07
CA LEU A 33 7.65 -38.41 -31.30
C LEU A 33 8.79 -37.92 -32.20
N ILE A 34 9.15 -38.68 -33.25
CA ILE A 34 10.15 -38.29 -34.25
C ILE A 34 9.66 -37.10 -35.09
N PHE A 35 8.37 -37.02 -35.42
CA PHE A 35 7.78 -35.86 -36.10
C PHE A 35 7.82 -34.61 -35.21
N LEU A 36 7.44 -34.71 -33.94
CA LEU A 36 7.57 -33.64 -32.94
C LEU A 36 9.02 -33.21 -32.73
N LEU A 37 9.97 -34.17 -32.72
CA LEU A 37 11.41 -33.90 -32.63
C LEU A 37 11.99 -33.29 -33.92
N PHE A 38 11.46 -33.63 -35.10
CA PHE A 38 11.85 -33.01 -36.38
C PHE A 38 11.27 -31.61 -36.54
N ASP A 39 10.06 -31.35 -36.04
CA ASP A 39 9.51 -29.99 -35.93
C ASP A 39 10.39 -29.13 -34.99
N CYS A 40 10.82 -29.67 -33.85
CA CYS A 40 11.80 -29.00 -32.98
C CYS A 40 13.16 -28.71 -33.68
N LYS A 41 13.60 -29.57 -34.61
CA LYS A 41 14.83 -29.34 -35.40
C LYS A 41 14.65 -28.27 -36.48
N ASN A 42 13.47 -28.15 -37.07
CA ASN A 42 13.17 -27.05 -38.00
C ASN A 42 13.14 -25.70 -37.26
N TYR A 43 12.68 -25.65 -36.00
CA TYR A 43 12.85 -24.46 -35.15
C TYR A 43 14.32 -24.09 -34.89
N THR A 44 15.23 -25.07 -34.89
CA THR A 44 16.68 -24.80 -34.72
C THR A 44 17.32 -24.22 -35.99
N VAL A 45 16.72 -24.41 -37.17
CA VAL A 45 17.18 -23.80 -38.43
C VAL A 45 16.65 -22.36 -38.54
N TYR A 46 15.45 -22.07 -38.04
CA TYR A 46 14.92 -20.71 -37.91
C TYR A 46 15.74 -19.81 -36.97
N TRP A 47 16.49 -20.39 -36.03
CA TRP A 47 17.39 -19.66 -35.13
C TRP A 47 18.50 -18.88 -35.85
N LEU A 48 18.89 -19.28 -37.07
CA LEU A 48 20.00 -18.66 -37.81
C LEU A 48 19.58 -17.50 -38.73
N GLU A 49 18.28 -17.33 -39.01
CA GLU A 49 17.78 -16.27 -39.91
C GLU A 49 17.03 -15.13 -39.18
N MET A 50 16.72 -15.26 -37.89
CA MET A 50 15.94 -14.27 -37.11
C MET A 50 16.74 -13.09 -36.53
N GLY A 51 17.85 -12.71 -37.17
CA GLY A 51 18.76 -11.64 -36.71
C GLY A 51 18.35 -10.21 -37.10
N THR A 52 17.05 -9.92 -37.26
CA THR A 52 16.56 -8.58 -37.67
C THR A 52 15.49 -8.00 -36.75
N SER A 53 15.51 -8.32 -35.47
CA SER A 53 14.64 -7.71 -34.46
C SER A 53 15.31 -6.46 -33.88
N SER A 54 14.63 -5.30 -33.97
CA SER A 54 15.10 -4.00 -33.48
C SER A 54 15.69 -4.11 -32.08
N SER A 55 16.95 -3.72 -31.93
CA SER A 55 17.72 -3.90 -30.69
C SER A 55 17.78 -2.63 -29.84
N SER A 56 17.27 -1.50 -30.37
CA SER A 56 17.29 -0.19 -29.73
C SER A 56 15.95 0.54 -29.84
N LEU A 57 15.63 1.39 -28.83
CA LEU A 57 14.43 2.25 -28.80
C LEU A 57 14.26 3.10 -30.07
N HIS A 58 15.37 3.56 -30.64
CA HIS A 58 15.41 4.43 -31.81
C HIS A 58 15.01 3.72 -33.12
N GLU A 59 15.11 2.38 -33.17
CA GLU A 59 14.75 1.58 -34.34
C GLU A 59 13.26 1.19 -34.38
N LEU A 60 12.49 1.50 -33.35
CA LEU A 60 11.08 1.10 -33.25
C LEU A 60 10.19 1.82 -34.28
N GLN A 61 10.48 3.09 -34.58
CA GLN A 61 9.69 3.90 -35.53
C GLN A 61 9.76 3.36 -36.96
N ASP A 62 10.92 2.82 -37.34
CA ASP A 62 11.18 2.28 -38.68
C ASP A 62 10.88 0.78 -38.78
N ASN A 63 10.33 0.17 -37.73
CA ASN A 63 10.04 -1.26 -37.71
C ASN A 63 8.86 -1.58 -38.63
N LYS A 64 9.14 -2.35 -39.70
CA LYS A 64 8.15 -2.72 -40.72
C LYS A 64 6.96 -3.49 -40.16
N TYR A 65 7.17 -4.35 -39.16
CA TYR A 65 6.09 -5.15 -38.58
C TYR A 65 5.16 -4.28 -37.73
N LEU A 66 5.72 -3.36 -36.94
CA LEU A 66 4.91 -2.39 -36.19
C LEU A 66 4.14 -1.45 -37.14
N GLN A 67 4.74 -1.03 -38.26
CA GLN A 67 4.06 -0.21 -39.26
C GLN A 67 2.90 -0.98 -39.91
N GLN A 68 3.10 -2.25 -40.28
CA GLN A 68 2.06 -3.13 -40.79
C GLN A 68 0.93 -3.32 -39.77
N PHE A 69 1.26 -3.55 -38.49
CA PHE A 69 0.27 -3.68 -37.41
C PHE A 69 -0.57 -2.40 -37.23
N SER A 70 0.04 -1.23 -37.28
CA SER A 70 -0.66 0.07 -37.23
C SER A 70 -1.43 0.43 -38.52
N GLY A 71 -1.30 -0.38 -39.57
CA GLY A 71 -1.91 -0.13 -40.87
C GLY A 71 -3.41 -0.36 -40.93
N LYS A 72 -4.00 -0.10 -42.11
CA LYS A 72 -5.42 -0.32 -42.41
C LYS A 72 -5.73 -1.76 -42.84
N GLU A 73 -4.69 -2.53 -43.16
CA GLU A 73 -4.83 -3.93 -43.52
C GLU A 73 -5.06 -4.76 -42.27
N SER A 74 -5.95 -5.74 -42.41
CA SER A 74 -6.44 -6.53 -41.29
C SER A 74 -5.64 -7.83 -41.20
N ILE A 75 -5.16 -8.15 -40.00
CA ILE A 75 -4.24 -9.27 -39.75
C ILE A 75 -5.00 -10.39 -39.03
N SER A 76 -4.98 -11.60 -39.60
CA SER A 76 -5.63 -12.75 -38.97
C SER A 76 -4.88 -13.18 -37.70
N PRO A 77 -5.56 -13.62 -36.63
CA PRO A 77 -4.90 -14.21 -35.46
C PRO A 77 -4.00 -15.41 -35.78
N ASN A 78 -4.26 -16.11 -36.89
CA ASN A 78 -3.48 -17.29 -37.31
C ASN A 78 -2.34 -16.95 -38.28
N ASP A 79 -2.07 -15.67 -38.54
CA ASP A 79 -1.06 -15.24 -39.51
C ASP A 79 0.38 -15.46 -38.98
N PRO A 80 1.31 -16.03 -39.78
CA PRO A 80 2.72 -16.13 -39.41
C PRO A 80 3.39 -14.80 -39.05
N PHE A 81 2.80 -13.67 -39.44
CA PHE A 81 3.17 -12.31 -39.03
C PHE A 81 3.46 -12.21 -37.53
N TRP A 82 2.62 -12.82 -36.67
CA TRP A 82 2.76 -12.72 -35.22
C TRP A 82 4.06 -13.32 -34.71
N ASN A 83 4.56 -14.38 -35.34
CA ASN A 83 5.85 -14.97 -34.96
C ASN A 83 7.01 -14.00 -35.16
N GLN A 84 6.95 -13.18 -36.22
CA GLN A 84 7.97 -12.18 -36.50
C GLN A 84 7.82 -10.98 -35.56
N LEU A 85 6.61 -10.44 -35.43
CA LEU A 85 6.34 -9.29 -34.57
C LEU A 85 6.70 -9.59 -33.10
N LEU A 86 6.37 -10.77 -32.59
CA LEU A 86 6.57 -11.16 -31.19
C LEU A 86 7.97 -11.72 -30.88
N SER A 87 8.90 -11.72 -31.85
CA SER A 87 10.27 -12.23 -31.68
C SER A 87 11.29 -11.14 -31.26
N PHE A 88 10.83 -9.99 -30.78
CA PHE A 88 11.74 -8.90 -30.39
C PHE A 88 12.42 -9.17 -29.04
N THR A 89 13.70 -8.84 -28.94
CA THR A 89 14.51 -8.99 -27.71
C THR A 89 14.73 -7.67 -26.96
N PHE A 90 13.83 -6.71 -27.17
CA PHE A 90 13.81 -5.42 -26.49
C PHE A 90 13.84 -5.60 -24.97
N ALA A 91 14.76 -4.92 -24.29
CA ALA A 91 14.77 -4.86 -22.84
C ALA A 91 13.67 -3.89 -22.36
N PRO A 92 12.76 -4.30 -21.46
CA PRO A 92 11.72 -3.42 -20.98
C PRO A 92 12.33 -2.21 -20.25
N PRO A 93 11.66 -1.04 -20.28
CA PRO A 93 12.16 0.16 -19.61
C PRO A 93 12.38 -0.08 -18.11
N HIS A 94 13.47 0.48 -17.56
CA HIS A 94 13.93 0.21 -16.19
C HIS A 94 13.64 1.35 -15.21
N SER A 95 13.17 2.48 -15.72
CA SER A 95 12.82 3.66 -14.94
C SER A 95 11.64 4.37 -15.59
N CYS A 96 10.95 5.20 -14.82
CA CYS A 96 9.91 6.09 -15.35
C CYS A 96 10.43 6.96 -16.52
N ALA A 97 11.72 7.34 -16.51
CA ALA A 97 12.34 8.06 -17.62
C ALA A 97 12.48 7.20 -18.89
N ASP A 98 12.86 5.93 -18.75
CA ASP A 98 12.93 4.98 -19.88
C ASP A 98 11.53 4.67 -20.42
N CYS A 99 10.53 4.54 -19.54
CA CYS A 99 9.13 4.38 -19.93
C CYS A 99 8.66 5.56 -20.78
N ARG A 100 9.03 6.79 -20.41
CA ARG A 100 8.71 8.00 -21.19
C ARG A 100 9.38 7.98 -22.56
N LEU A 101 10.65 7.58 -22.65
CA LEU A 101 11.36 7.47 -23.93
C LEU A 101 10.74 6.42 -24.84
N LEU A 102 10.31 5.29 -24.28
CA LEU A 102 9.56 4.26 -25.01
C LEU A 102 8.27 4.85 -25.58
N GLU A 103 7.48 5.53 -24.75
CA GLU A 103 6.21 6.14 -25.19
C GLU A 103 6.42 7.17 -26.30
N ASP A 104 7.39 8.08 -26.15
CA ASP A 104 7.72 9.06 -27.19
C ASP A 104 8.16 8.37 -28.50
N SER A 105 8.83 7.22 -28.41
CA SER A 105 9.29 6.45 -29.57
C SER A 105 8.13 5.77 -30.30
N ILE A 106 7.17 5.17 -29.58
CA ILE A 106 6.06 4.42 -30.18
C ILE A 106 4.84 5.29 -30.51
N ARG A 107 4.77 6.53 -30.00
CA ARG A 107 3.62 7.43 -30.16
C ARG A 107 3.14 7.62 -31.60
N PRO A 108 4.00 7.86 -32.61
CA PRO A 108 3.54 8.00 -34.00
C PRO A 108 2.80 6.77 -34.52
N MET A 109 3.20 5.58 -34.06
CA MET A 109 2.58 4.31 -34.44
C MET A 109 1.23 4.14 -33.75
N LEU A 110 1.13 4.50 -32.47
CA LEU A 110 -0.11 4.47 -31.71
C LEU A 110 -1.13 5.48 -32.24
N ASP A 111 -0.70 6.69 -32.62
CA ASP A 111 -1.54 7.69 -33.28
C ASP A 111 -2.10 7.17 -34.62
N THR A 112 -1.28 6.43 -35.37
CA THR A 112 -1.71 5.79 -36.63
C THR A 112 -2.70 4.67 -36.36
N LEU A 113 -2.39 3.80 -35.39
CA LEU A 113 -3.23 2.68 -34.97
C LEU A 113 -4.60 3.15 -34.46
N LEU A 114 -4.66 4.24 -33.70
CA LEU A 114 -5.90 4.82 -33.18
C LEU A 114 -6.94 5.09 -34.29
N ASN A 115 -6.45 5.53 -35.45
CA ASN A 115 -7.28 5.88 -36.61
C ASN A 115 -7.57 4.69 -37.53
N SER A 116 -6.67 3.71 -37.60
CA SER A 116 -6.77 2.57 -38.51
C SER A 116 -7.47 1.35 -37.88
N ASN A 117 -7.33 1.15 -36.57
CA ASN A 117 -7.83 -0.01 -35.85
C ASN A 117 -9.36 -0.22 -35.95
N PRO A 118 -10.22 0.82 -35.96
CA PRO A 118 -11.66 0.65 -36.22
C PRO A 118 -11.98 0.06 -37.61
N ILE A 119 -10.99 0.04 -38.53
CA ILE A 119 -11.12 -0.54 -39.87
C ILE A 119 -10.46 -1.92 -39.92
N SER A 120 -9.24 -2.05 -39.37
CA SER A 120 -8.41 -3.25 -39.45
C SER A 120 -8.73 -4.31 -38.39
N GLY A 121 -9.17 -3.92 -37.19
CA GLY A 121 -9.42 -4.84 -36.07
C GLY A 121 -8.15 -5.50 -35.49
N ASN A 122 -6.97 -4.94 -35.76
CA ASN A 122 -5.69 -5.57 -35.42
C ASN A 122 -5.46 -5.69 -33.90
N VAL A 123 -6.04 -4.82 -33.08
CA VAL A 123 -5.96 -4.93 -31.61
C VAL A 123 -6.75 -6.13 -31.10
N ALA A 124 -7.96 -6.37 -31.61
CA ALA A 124 -8.74 -7.57 -31.27
C ALA A 124 -8.00 -8.85 -31.71
N ALA A 125 -7.34 -8.82 -32.87
CA ALA A 125 -6.51 -9.93 -33.32
C ALA A 125 -5.30 -10.18 -32.40
N LEU A 126 -4.59 -9.12 -31.97
CA LEU A 126 -3.49 -9.24 -30.99
C LEU A 126 -3.98 -9.83 -29.67
N ILE A 127 -5.16 -9.42 -29.19
CA ILE A 127 -5.76 -9.97 -27.97
C ILE A 127 -6.01 -11.47 -28.15
N LYS A 128 -6.60 -11.90 -29.26
CA LYS A 128 -6.84 -13.32 -29.54
C LYS A 128 -5.53 -14.12 -29.56
N VAL A 129 -4.46 -13.56 -30.16
CA VAL A 129 -3.12 -14.17 -30.16
C VAL A 129 -2.56 -14.28 -28.74
N PHE A 130 -2.66 -13.22 -27.93
CA PHE A 130 -2.28 -13.27 -26.52
C PHE A 130 -3.06 -14.34 -25.75
N LEU A 131 -4.37 -14.46 -25.96
CA LEU A 131 -5.21 -15.47 -25.29
C LEU A 131 -4.84 -16.91 -25.67
N ILE A 132 -4.46 -17.15 -26.93
CA ILE A 132 -3.92 -18.45 -27.37
C ILE A 132 -2.62 -18.72 -26.60
N HIS A 133 -1.70 -17.75 -26.58
CA HIS A 133 -0.42 -17.88 -25.89
C HIS A 133 -0.54 -17.97 -24.36
N SER A 134 -1.55 -17.37 -23.74
CA SER A 134 -1.75 -17.48 -22.30
C SER A 134 -2.32 -18.86 -21.92
N SER A 135 -3.24 -19.41 -22.72
CA SER A 135 -3.87 -20.71 -22.45
C SER A 135 -2.89 -21.88 -22.44
N GLU A 136 -1.83 -21.80 -23.25
CA GLU A 136 -0.79 -22.82 -23.35
C GLU A 136 0.41 -22.54 -22.43
N LEU A 137 0.44 -21.39 -21.73
CA LEU A 137 1.57 -20.96 -20.90
C LEU A 137 1.93 -21.97 -19.82
N LYS A 138 0.92 -22.58 -19.19
CA LYS A 138 1.12 -23.62 -18.17
C LYS A 138 1.83 -24.86 -18.74
N ALA A 139 1.45 -25.28 -19.94
CA ALA A 139 2.12 -26.38 -20.63
C ALA A 139 3.54 -25.98 -21.08
N ALA A 140 3.72 -24.75 -21.56
CA ALA A 140 5.03 -24.22 -21.96
C ALA A 140 6.02 -24.17 -20.78
N VAL A 141 5.57 -23.78 -19.58
CA VAL A 141 6.40 -23.80 -18.36
C VAL A 141 6.83 -25.22 -18.02
N GLN A 142 5.90 -26.19 -18.08
CA GLN A 142 6.20 -27.60 -17.80
C GLN A 142 7.18 -28.22 -18.82
N CYS A 143 7.09 -27.80 -20.08
CA CYS A 143 7.97 -28.25 -21.17
C CYS A 143 9.25 -27.42 -21.31
N GLU A 144 9.48 -26.44 -20.44
CA GLU A 144 10.57 -25.47 -20.52
C GLU A 144 10.69 -24.72 -21.87
N ASN A 145 9.56 -24.52 -22.57
CA ASN A 145 9.54 -23.84 -23.85
C ASN A 145 9.67 -22.32 -23.69
N LYS A 146 10.92 -21.83 -23.73
CA LYS A 146 11.26 -20.42 -23.56
C LYS A 146 10.65 -19.50 -24.62
N VAL A 147 10.50 -19.98 -25.86
CA VAL A 147 9.98 -19.17 -26.98
C VAL A 147 8.53 -18.79 -26.73
N PHE A 148 7.75 -19.73 -26.24
CA PHE A 148 6.33 -19.52 -26.02
C PHE A 148 6.04 -18.56 -24.85
N ILE A 149 6.76 -18.73 -23.73
CA ILE A 149 6.70 -17.80 -22.59
C ILE A 149 7.09 -16.38 -23.04
N TRP A 150 8.10 -16.29 -23.90
CA TRP A 150 8.59 -15.03 -24.43
C TRP A 150 7.61 -14.35 -25.39
N GLN A 151 6.99 -15.08 -26.31
CA GLN A 151 5.94 -14.54 -27.20
C GLN A 151 4.70 -14.11 -26.41
N ALA A 152 4.30 -14.88 -25.39
CA ALA A 152 3.22 -14.50 -24.47
C ALA A 152 3.55 -13.17 -23.76
N TYR A 153 4.75 -13.04 -23.23
CA TYR A 153 5.23 -11.80 -22.61
C TYR A 153 5.21 -10.62 -23.60
N ASN A 154 5.80 -10.79 -24.78
CA ASN A 154 5.90 -9.74 -25.79
C ASN A 154 4.53 -9.26 -26.29
N SER A 155 3.59 -10.19 -26.50
CA SER A 155 2.22 -9.84 -26.90
C SER A 155 1.50 -9.06 -25.82
N LEU A 156 1.65 -9.46 -24.56
CA LEU A 156 1.09 -8.74 -23.41
C LEU A 156 1.73 -7.35 -23.25
N PHE A 157 3.04 -7.23 -23.43
CA PHE A 157 3.75 -5.96 -23.34
C PHE A 157 3.27 -4.94 -24.38
N ILE A 158 3.14 -5.37 -25.65
CA ILE A 158 2.56 -4.53 -26.70
C ILE A 158 1.12 -4.15 -26.33
N LEU A 159 0.31 -5.12 -25.88
CA LEU A 159 -1.07 -4.89 -25.50
C LEU A 159 -1.20 -3.87 -24.37
N ARG A 160 -0.37 -3.95 -23.32
CA ARG A 160 -0.35 -2.96 -22.22
C ARG A 160 -0.05 -1.55 -22.74
N CYS A 161 0.94 -1.40 -23.62
CA CYS A 161 1.28 -0.10 -24.19
C CYS A 161 0.11 0.51 -24.98
N ILE A 162 -0.59 -0.30 -25.77
CA ILE A 162 -1.77 0.12 -26.55
C ILE A 162 -2.92 0.50 -25.62
N LEU A 163 -3.27 -0.36 -24.66
CA LEU A 163 -4.37 -0.13 -23.73
C LEU A 163 -4.15 1.12 -22.90
N LYS A 164 -2.93 1.34 -22.41
CA LYS A 164 -2.57 2.56 -21.70
C LYS A 164 -2.82 3.80 -22.53
N TYR A 165 -2.31 3.82 -23.77
CA TYR A 165 -2.48 4.96 -24.66
C TYR A 165 -3.95 5.23 -25.01
N PHE A 166 -4.75 4.18 -25.23
CA PHE A 166 -6.19 4.32 -25.46
C PHE A 166 -6.91 4.88 -24.24
N ILE A 167 -6.61 4.39 -23.03
CA ILE A 167 -7.22 4.88 -21.80
C ILE A 167 -6.87 6.36 -21.58
N GLU A 168 -5.60 6.74 -21.74
CA GLU A 168 -5.13 8.13 -21.56
C GLU A 168 -5.69 9.11 -22.59
N THR A 169 -5.98 8.63 -23.81
CA THR A 169 -6.39 9.49 -24.94
C THR A 169 -7.91 9.52 -25.16
N LEU A 170 -8.58 8.37 -25.03
CA LEU A 170 -10.00 8.19 -25.34
C LEU A 170 -10.89 8.00 -24.11
N GLY A 171 -10.30 7.70 -22.94
CA GLY A 171 -11.04 7.22 -21.78
C GLY A 171 -11.64 5.82 -21.99
N GLU A 172 -12.47 5.38 -21.05
CA GLU A 172 -13.03 4.03 -21.03
C GLU A 172 -13.93 3.72 -22.24
N GLU A 173 -14.95 4.54 -22.50
CA GLU A 173 -15.93 4.31 -23.57
C GLU A 173 -15.27 4.23 -24.96
N GLY A 174 -14.26 5.06 -25.21
CA GLY A 174 -13.53 5.03 -26.48
C GLY A 174 -12.55 3.86 -26.56
N THR A 175 -11.95 3.45 -25.44
CA THR A 175 -11.12 2.23 -25.39
C THR A 175 -11.94 0.99 -25.72
N LEU A 176 -13.15 0.83 -25.15
CA LEU A 176 -14.02 -0.30 -25.44
C LEU A 176 -14.36 -0.43 -26.93
N LYS A 177 -14.62 0.69 -27.61
CA LYS A 177 -14.85 0.71 -29.07
C LYS A 177 -13.64 0.22 -29.86
N GLN A 178 -12.42 0.49 -29.39
CA GLN A 178 -11.20 0.00 -30.03
C GLN A 178 -10.96 -1.51 -29.82
N LEU A 179 -11.68 -2.14 -28.89
CA LEU A 179 -11.61 -3.58 -28.63
C LEU A 179 -12.65 -4.38 -29.45
N GLU A 180 -13.53 -3.72 -30.19
CA GLU A 180 -14.53 -4.41 -31.02
C GLU A 180 -13.87 -5.25 -32.12
N ASP A 181 -14.25 -6.53 -32.20
CA ASP A 181 -13.79 -7.39 -33.29
C ASP A 181 -14.51 -7.07 -34.60
N THR A 182 -13.98 -6.06 -35.30
CA THR A 182 -14.59 -5.57 -36.53
C THR A 182 -14.57 -6.61 -37.66
N GLN A 183 -13.62 -7.56 -37.63
CA GLN A 183 -13.54 -8.61 -38.65
C GLN A 183 -14.62 -9.66 -38.43
N GLU A 184 -14.70 -10.20 -37.21
CA GLU A 184 -15.68 -11.22 -36.84
C GLU A 184 -17.11 -10.68 -36.99
N ASN A 185 -17.35 -9.46 -36.51
CA ASN A 185 -18.66 -8.80 -36.58
C ASN A 185 -19.11 -8.48 -38.02
N ARG A 186 -18.16 -8.26 -38.96
CA ARG A 186 -18.49 -8.14 -40.39
C ARG A 186 -18.80 -9.48 -41.03
N SER A 187 -18.15 -10.55 -40.58
CA SER A 187 -18.31 -11.90 -41.13
C SER A 187 -19.54 -12.64 -40.61
N ASP A 188 -19.89 -12.45 -39.34
CA ASP A 188 -21.09 -13.00 -38.70
C ASP A 188 -21.79 -11.93 -37.83
N PRO A 189 -22.64 -11.09 -38.44
CA PRO A 189 -23.37 -10.04 -37.72
C PRO A 189 -24.36 -10.57 -36.67
N SER A 190 -24.73 -11.85 -36.75
CA SER A 190 -25.72 -12.46 -35.86
C SER A 190 -25.13 -12.88 -34.50
N ASN A 191 -23.81 -13.10 -34.45
CA ASN A 191 -23.05 -13.43 -33.24
C ASN A 191 -21.96 -12.39 -32.98
N ALA A 192 -22.29 -11.10 -33.15
CA ALA A 192 -21.31 -10.03 -32.94
C ALA A 192 -20.67 -10.14 -31.54
N SER A 193 -19.35 -10.22 -31.52
CA SER A 193 -18.55 -10.29 -30.30
C SER A 193 -18.62 -8.93 -29.59
N GLU A 194 -19.12 -8.96 -28.35
CA GLU A 194 -19.17 -7.77 -27.50
C GLU A 194 -17.78 -7.46 -26.96
N PRO A 195 -17.32 -6.20 -27.01
CA PRO A 195 -15.99 -5.82 -26.52
C PRO A 195 -15.79 -6.14 -25.03
N GLU A 196 -16.87 -6.14 -24.26
CA GLU A 196 -16.89 -6.50 -22.83
C GLU A 196 -16.48 -7.96 -22.61
N LYS A 197 -16.90 -8.89 -23.48
CA LYS A 197 -16.53 -10.31 -23.39
C LYS A 197 -15.05 -10.52 -23.71
N LEU A 198 -14.53 -9.78 -24.69
CA LEU A 198 -13.11 -9.82 -25.03
C LEU A 198 -12.27 -9.24 -23.88
N LEU A 199 -12.73 -8.14 -23.26
CA LEU A 199 -12.11 -7.56 -22.08
C LEU A 199 -12.14 -8.52 -20.88
N GLU A 200 -13.28 -9.18 -20.61
CA GLU A 200 -13.38 -10.22 -19.56
C GLU A 200 -12.39 -11.36 -19.82
N ALA A 201 -12.25 -11.82 -21.07
CA ALA A 201 -11.31 -12.87 -21.42
C ALA A 201 -9.85 -12.45 -21.15
N VAL A 202 -9.47 -11.21 -21.50
CA VAL A 202 -8.13 -10.67 -21.21
C VAL A 202 -7.89 -10.61 -19.71
N ILE A 203 -8.81 -10.00 -18.95
CA ILE A 203 -8.67 -9.85 -17.50
C ILE A 203 -8.58 -11.21 -16.82
N ASN A 204 -9.41 -12.18 -17.23
CA ASN A 204 -9.36 -13.54 -16.71
C ASN A 204 -8.01 -14.20 -17.01
N ALA A 205 -7.47 -14.07 -18.22
CA ALA A 205 -6.14 -14.58 -18.56
C ALA A 205 -5.03 -13.93 -17.72
N LEU A 206 -5.13 -12.64 -17.40
CA LEU A 206 -4.18 -11.95 -16.53
C LEU A 206 -4.24 -12.49 -15.09
N PHE A 207 -5.44 -12.79 -14.58
CA PHE A 207 -5.59 -13.43 -13.27
C PHE A 207 -5.00 -14.84 -13.28
N GLU A 208 -5.29 -15.65 -14.29
CA GLU A 208 -4.73 -17.01 -14.44
C GLU A 208 -3.19 -16.97 -14.47
N ILE A 209 -2.58 -16.01 -15.18
CA ILE A 209 -1.11 -15.82 -15.17
C ILE A 209 -0.59 -15.55 -13.76
N ILE A 210 -1.30 -14.75 -12.95
CA ILE A 210 -0.86 -14.40 -11.60
C ILE A 210 -1.03 -15.57 -10.63
N VAL A 211 -2.12 -16.35 -10.74
CA VAL A 211 -2.52 -17.34 -9.74
C VAL A 211 -2.17 -18.78 -10.09
N ASP A 212 -2.18 -19.16 -11.37
CA ASP A 212 -1.99 -20.55 -11.81
C ASP A 212 -0.56 -20.87 -12.28
N ILE A 213 0.22 -19.84 -12.63
CA ILE A 213 1.60 -20.01 -13.09
C ILE A 213 2.55 -19.89 -11.89
N SER A 214 3.42 -20.90 -11.73
CA SER A 214 4.44 -20.88 -10.68
C SER A 214 5.47 -19.78 -10.94
N LEU A 215 5.76 -19.00 -9.89
CA LEU A 215 6.77 -17.95 -9.95
C LEU A 215 8.19 -18.55 -9.94
N ASP A 216 8.94 -18.34 -11.01
CA ASP A 216 10.35 -18.66 -11.13
C ASP A 216 11.09 -17.59 -11.96
N SER A 217 12.40 -17.77 -12.19
CA SER A 217 13.20 -16.82 -13.00
C SER A 217 12.69 -16.58 -14.42
N LYS A 218 12.03 -17.58 -15.05
CA LYS A 218 11.53 -17.52 -16.42
C LYS A 218 10.16 -16.85 -16.48
N THR A 219 9.32 -17.06 -15.46
CA THR A 219 7.94 -16.55 -15.41
C THR A 219 7.82 -15.20 -14.70
N TYR A 220 8.83 -14.77 -13.94
CA TYR A 220 8.82 -13.49 -13.21
C TYR A 220 8.41 -12.29 -14.08
N ALA A 221 8.98 -12.17 -15.28
CA ALA A 221 8.73 -11.03 -16.16
C ALA A 221 7.27 -10.97 -16.65
N ILE A 222 6.68 -12.10 -17.04
CA ILE A 222 5.28 -12.15 -17.48
C ILE A 222 4.31 -11.95 -16.32
N THR A 223 4.65 -12.40 -15.11
CA THR A 223 3.85 -12.11 -13.91
C THR A 223 3.86 -10.61 -13.58
N VAL A 224 5.03 -9.95 -13.63
CA VAL A 224 5.12 -8.48 -13.44
C VAL A 224 4.32 -7.75 -14.52
N GLU A 225 4.43 -8.17 -15.78
CA GLU A 225 3.71 -7.57 -16.89
C GLU A 225 2.19 -7.73 -16.75
N ALA A 226 1.72 -8.88 -16.24
CA ALA A 226 0.31 -9.11 -15.96
C ALA A 226 -0.21 -8.17 -14.86
N VAL A 227 0.57 -7.97 -13.78
CA VAL A 227 0.23 -7.03 -12.71
C VAL A 227 0.18 -5.59 -13.24
N HIS A 228 1.18 -5.16 -14.01
CA HIS A 228 1.16 -3.82 -14.63
C HIS A 228 -0.02 -3.63 -15.57
N SER A 229 -0.37 -4.65 -16.36
CA SER A 229 -1.51 -4.59 -17.28
C SER A 229 -2.83 -4.41 -16.55
N LEU A 230 -3.01 -5.06 -15.39
CA LEU A 230 -4.19 -4.85 -14.55
C LEU A 230 -4.23 -3.46 -13.92
N ILE A 231 -3.09 -2.93 -13.45
CA ILE A 231 -3.00 -1.55 -12.97
C ILE A 231 -3.38 -0.57 -14.09
N VAL A 232 -2.90 -0.79 -15.32
CA VAL A 232 -3.26 -0.01 -16.51
C VAL A 232 -4.75 -0.06 -16.80
N LEU A 233 -5.37 -1.24 -16.79
CA LEU A 233 -6.82 -1.35 -16.98
C LEU A 233 -7.61 -0.63 -15.89
N LEU A 234 -7.22 -0.78 -14.62
CA LEU A 234 -7.89 -0.11 -13.49
C LEU A 234 -7.68 1.42 -13.49
N SER A 235 -6.64 1.91 -14.17
CA SER A 235 -6.31 3.34 -14.26
C SER A 235 -7.37 4.18 -14.98
N VAL A 236 -8.39 3.57 -15.60
CA VAL A 236 -9.57 4.28 -16.11
C VAL A 236 -10.16 5.25 -15.09
N GLN A 237 -10.08 4.93 -13.79
CA GLN A 237 -10.53 5.81 -12.71
C GLN A 237 -9.74 7.13 -12.64
N MET A 238 -8.45 7.14 -13.01
CA MET A 238 -7.63 8.36 -13.02
C MET A 238 -8.13 9.41 -14.01
N PHE A 239 -8.78 8.94 -15.09
CA PHE A 239 -9.23 9.74 -16.23
C PHE A 239 -10.76 9.90 -16.28
N SER A 240 -11.46 9.51 -15.22
CA SER A 240 -12.92 9.57 -15.13
C SER A 240 -13.36 10.31 -13.86
N THR A 241 -14.40 11.13 -13.99
CA THR A 241 -15.11 11.71 -12.83
C THR A 241 -16.28 10.83 -12.37
N ARG A 242 -16.58 9.75 -13.10
CA ARG A 242 -17.65 8.82 -12.72
C ARG A 242 -17.17 7.90 -11.59
N PRO A 243 -18.07 7.50 -10.68
CA PRO A 243 -17.76 6.48 -9.69
C PRO A 243 -17.35 5.15 -10.35
N ALA A 244 -16.48 4.39 -9.68
CA ALA A 244 -15.96 3.13 -10.21
C ALA A 244 -17.03 2.06 -10.48
N HIS A 245 -18.14 2.05 -9.73
CA HIS A 245 -19.21 1.07 -9.93
C HIS A 245 -19.97 1.26 -11.26
N GLU A 246 -19.85 2.43 -11.90
CA GLU A 246 -20.41 2.69 -13.24
C GLU A 246 -19.44 2.29 -14.37
N SER A 247 -18.18 1.96 -14.04
CA SER A 247 -17.17 1.58 -15.03
C SER A 247 -17.33 0.13 -15.44
N VAL A 248 -17.37 -0.11 -16.74
CA VAL A 248 -17.41 -1.45 -17.34
C VAL A 248 -16.19 -2.27 -16.94
N VAL A 249 -14.99 -1.67 -16.91
CA VAL A 249 -13.76 -2.37 -16.49
C VAL A 249 -13.89 -2.87 -15.04
N TYR A 250 -14.37 -2.02 -14.13
CA TYR A 250 -14.58 -2.41 -12.74
C TYR A 250 -15.71 -3.43 -12.61
N SER A 251 -16.82 -3.28 -13.32
CA SER A 251 -17.91 -4.28 -13.35
C SER A 251 -17.41 -5.66 -13.77
N VAL A 252 -16.62 -5.75 -14.86
CA VAL A 252 -16.02 -7.00 -15.34
C VAL A 252 -15.09 -7.64 -14.30
N ILE A 253 -14.34 -6.82 -13.55
CA ILE A 253 -13.42 -7.31 -12.51
C ILE A 253 -14.18 -7.78 -11.25
N MET A 254 -15.20 -7.04 -10.84
CA MET A 254 -15.94 -7.26 -9.60
C MET A 254 -16.98 -8.37 -9.72
N GLU A 255 -17.40 -8.72 -10.93
CA GLU A 255 -18.45 -9.71 -11.21
C GLU A 255 -17.94 -10.90 -12.05
N GLY A 256 -18.86 -11.80 -12.42
CA GLY A 256 -18.60 -12.86 -13.40
C GLY A 256 -17.47 -13.83 -13.01
N LYS A 257 -16.67 -14.21 -14.01
CA LYS A 257 -15.56 -15.19 -13.85
C LYS A 257 -14.39 -14.61 -13.04
N CYS A 258 -14.16 -13.31 -13.17
CA CYS A 258 -13.11 -12.59 -12.45
C CYS A 258 -13.31 -12.66 -10.93
N ALA A 259 -14.55 -12.47 -10.47
CA ALA A 259 -14.90 -12.55 -9.04
C ALA A 259 -14.57 -13.90 -8.38
N ILE A 260 -14.59 -15.00 -9.14
CA ILE A 260 -14.27 -16.36 -8.66
C ILE A 260 -12.81 -16.44 -8.19
N HIS A 261 -11.91 -15.71 -8.84
CA HIS A 261 -10.48 -15.69 -8.52
C HIS A 261 -10.14 -14.85 -7.28
N SER A 262 -11.09 -14.09 -6.72
CA SER A 262 -10.86 -13.10 -5.66
C SER A 262 -10.03 -13.60 -4.47
N LEU A 263 -10.41 -14.75 -3.88
CA LEU A 263 -9.68 -15.32 -2.73
C LEU A 263 -8.25 -15.71 -3.08
N LEU A 264 -8.05 -16.38 -4.23
CA LEU A 264 -6.74 -16.86 -4.64
C LEU A 264 -5.84 -15.71 -5.10
N LEU A 265 -6.40 -14.73 -5.80
CA LEU A 265 -5.69 -13.54 -6.25
C LEU A 265 -5.20 -12.72 -5.06
N ILE A 266 -6.05 -12.41 -4.08
CA ILE A 266 -5.64 -11.64 -2.89
C ILE A 266 -4.60 -12.39 -2.07
N LYS A 267 -4.76 -13.71 -1.90
CA LYS A 267 -3.75 -14.54 -1.25
C LYS A 267 -2.40 -14.46 -1.97
N THR A 268 -2.40 -14.55 -3.29
CA THR A 268 -1.19 -14.58 -4.12
C THR A 268 -0.49 -13.21 -4.12
N LEU A 269 -1.24 -12.12 -4.25
CA LEU A 269 -0.69 -10.75 -4.17
C LEU A 269 -0.10 -10.46 -2.79
N LEU A 270 -0.77 -10.88 -1.70
CA LEU A 270 -0.21 -10.80 -0.35
C LEU A 270 1.06 -11.65 -0.19
N GLN A 271 1.12 -12.81 -0.85
CA GLN A 271 2.30 -13.68 -0.82
C GLN A 271 3.48 -13.02 -1.54
N TYR A 272 3.28 -12.48 -2.74
CA TYR A 272 4.33 -11.73 -3.45
C TYR A 272 4.81 -10.50 -2.65
N TYR A 273 3.87 -9.78 -2.04
CA TYR A 273 4.23 -8.69 -1.13
C TYR A 273 5.01 -9.19 0.09
N SER A 274 4.61 -10.29 0.73
CA SER A 274 5.24 -10.77 1.96
C SER A 274 6.60 -11.43 1.71
N ASN A 275 6.81 -12.05 0.55
CA ASN A 275 8.07 -12.70 0.21
C ASN A 275 9.21 -11.70 -0.01
N GLN A 276 8.89 -10.51 -0.54
CA GLN A 276 9.89 -9.51 -0.93
C GLN A 276 10.97 -10.11 -1.86
N ASP A 277 10.56 -11.01 -2.77
CA ASP A 277 11.45 -11.68 -3.70
C ASP A 277 12.13 -10.65 -4.60
N MET A 278 13.46 -10.65 -4.60
CA MET A 278 14.25 -9.83 -5.51
C MET A 278 14.07 -10.32 -6.94
N CYS A 279 14.12 -9.39 -7.91
CA CYS A 279 14.10 -9.77 -9.31
C CYS A 279 15.23 -10.79 -9.60
N PRO A 280 14.93 -12.01 -10.09
CA PRO A 280 15.87 -13.13 -10.17
C PRO A 280 17.18 -12.86 -10.92
N HIS A 281 17.17 -11.88 -11.81
CA HIS A 281 18.34 -11.58 -12.64
C HIS A 281 19.23 -10.48 -12.09
N CYS A 282 18.81 -9.75 -11.04
CA CYS A 282 19.62 -8.73 -10.33
C CYS A 282 20.96 -9.26 -9.78
N ILE A 283 21.14 -10.59 -9.77
CA ILE A 283 22.28 -11.30 -9.20
C ILE A 283 23.27 -11.78 -10.29
N THR A 284 22.91 -11.80 -11.58
CA THR A 284 23.69 -12.46 -12.67
C THR A 284 23.91 -11.59 -13.92
N ALA A 285 24.21 -10.30 -13.75
CA ALA A 285 24.44 -9.35 -14.85
C ALA A 285 25.78 -9.51 -15.62
N VAL A 286 26.42 -10.69 -15.65
CA VAL A 286 27.76 -10.86 -16.25
C VAL A 286 27.77 -11.66 -17.56
N GLU A 287 26.73 -12.45 -17.89
CA GLU A 287 26.79 -13.30 -19.08
C GLU A 287 25.52 -13.27 -19.94
N GLY A 288 25.58 -12.51 -21.04
CA GLY A 288 24.72 -12.69 -22.22
C GLY A 288 23.48 -11.81 -22.30
N GLY A 289 23.27 -11.20 -23.48
CA GLY A 289 22.17 -10.29 -23.83
C GLY A 289 20.79 -10.94 -23.89
N SER A 290 20.31 -11.43 -22.75
CA SER A 290 18.95 -11.90 -22.54
C SER A 290 18.10 -10.77 -21.96
N ILE A 291 16.86 -10.62 -22.43
CA ILE A 291 15.83 -9.69 -21.93
C ILE A 291 15.69 -9.76 -20.41
N ILE A 292 15.89 -10.96 -19.87
CA ILE A 292 15.77 -11.24 -18.45
C ILE A 292 17.00 -10.72 -17.67
N ALA A 293 18.19 -10.62 -18.29
CA ALA A 293 19.38 -9.98 -17.71
C ALA A 293 19.33 -8.43 -17.77
N GLY A 294 18.45 -7.85 -18.60
CA GLY A 294 18.23 -6.41 -18.69
C GLY A 294 17.67 -5.79 -17.40
N LEU A 295 16.75 -6.49 -16.73
CA LEU A 295 16.11 -6.09 -15.46
C LEU A 295 17.11 -5.82 -14.31
N ALA A 296 18.37 -6.22 -14.48
CA ALA A 296 19.38 -6.32 -13.44
C ALA A 296 20.62 -5.44 -13.63
N SER A 297 21.08 -5.32 -14.88
CA SER A 297 22.43 -4.81 -15.18
C SER A 297 22.57 -3.30 -15.03
N GLY A 298 21.48 -2.54 -15.24
CA GLY A 298 21.48 -1.08 -15.13
C GLY A 298 21.61 -0.58 -13.68
N LEU A 299 20.96 -1.26 -12.74
CA LEU A 299 20.96 -0.86 -11.32
C LEU A 299 22.33 -1.05 -10.65
N TRP A 300 23.08 -2.09 -11.04
CA TRP A 300 24.40 -2.36 -10.47
C TRP A 300 25.48 -1.38 -10.93
N ASN A 301 25.44 -0.93 -12.19
CA ASN A 301 26.40 0.03 -12.73
C ASN A 301 26.26 1.44 -12.13
N VAL A 302 25.03 1.85 -11.77
CA VAL A 302 24.78 3.11 -11.05
C VAL A 302 25.22 3.01 -9.59
N LEU A 303 25.05 1.84 -8.94
CA LEU A 303 25.48 1.63 -7.57
C LEU A 303 27.01 1.52 -7.43
N THR A 304 27.71 0.84 -8.34
CA THR A 304 29.18 0.70 -8.26
C THR A 304 29.94 2.00 -8.53
N LEU A 305 29.33 2.99 -9.17
CA LEU A 305 29.92 4.33 -9.36
C LEU A 305 29.59 5.32 -8.22
N ASN A 306 28.56 5.06 -7.41
CA ASN A 306 28.16 5.94 -6.28
C ASN A 306 28.60 5.45 -4.89
N TYR A 307 29.23 4.27 -4.79
CA TYR A 307 29.84 3.79 -3.54
C TYR A 307 31.07 4.60 -3.08
N ALA A 308 31.45 5.66 -3.79
CA ALA A 308 32.48 6.61 -3.37
C ALA A 308 31.98 7.73 -2.41
N GLY A 309 30.67 7.82 -2.10
CA GLY A 309 30.26 8.63 -0.95
C GLY A 309 28.81 9.13 -0.93
N LYS A 310 27.94 8.42 -0.18
CA LYS A 310 26.95 8.94 0.78
C LYS A 310 25.93 7.85 1.11
N ASN A 311 25.83 7.50 2.38
CA ASN A 311 24.84 6.56 2.90
C ASN A 311 23.43 7.19 2.83
N SER A 312 22.56 6.69 1.94
CA SER A 312 21.11 6.91 2.03
C SER A 312 20.37 5.59 1.72
N PRO A 313 19.31 5.21 2.46
CA PRO A 313 18.68 3.89 2.38
C PRO A 313 17.54 3.86 1.34
N LYS A 314 17.74 4.44 0.16
CA LYS A 314 16.74 4.44 -0.94
C LYS A 314 16.82 3.19 -1.84
N ASP A 315 17.79 2.30 -1.65
CA ASP A 315 18.18 1.34 -2.70
C ASP A 315 17.70 -0.11 -2.51
N VAL A 316 16.70 -0.41 -1.68
CA VAL A 316 16.18 -1.79 -1.54
C VAL A 316 14.83 -1.98 -2.25
N SER A 317 13.98 -0.95 -2.28
CA SER A 317 12.66 -0.99 -2.92
C SER A 317 12.75 -1.15 -4.45
N SER A 318 13.86 -0.74 -5.06
CA SER A 318 14.10 -0.89 -6.50
C SER A 318 14.31 -2.35 -6.94
N PHE A 319 14.58 -3.27 -6.02
CA PHE A 319 14.87 -4.67 -6.35
C PHE A 319 13.69 -5.63 -6.17
N THR A 320 12.63 -5.21 -5.46
CA THR A 320 11.44 -6.03 -5.16
C THR A 320 10.22 -5.57 -5.97
N VAL A 321 10.41 -5.37 -7.28
CA VAL A 321 9.39 -4.82 -8.20
C VAL A 321 8.06 -5.54 -8.07
N LEU A 322 8.04 -6.88 -8.19
CA LEU A 322 6.78 -7.65 -8.10
C LEU A 322 6.07 -7.45 -6.75
N ALA A 323 6.80 -7.37 -5.64
CA ALA A 323 6.22 -7.18 -4.31
C ALA A 323 5.52 -5.82 -4.19
N ASN A 324 6.17 -4.76 -4.68
CA ASN A 324 5.61 -3.41 -4.69
C ASN A 324 4.38 -3.30 -5.62
N GLN A 325 4.50 -3.78 -6.85
CA GLN A 325 3.38 -3.74 -7.81
C GLN A 325 2.19 -4.58 -7.35
N SER A 326 2.45 -5.74 -6.75
CA SER A 326 1.40 -6.59 -6.19
C SER A 326 0.64 -5.90 -5.07
N LEU A 327 1.34 -5.13 -4.22
CA LEU A 327 0.71 -4.32 -3.19
C LEU A 327 -0.16 -3.19 -3.79
N LEU A 328 0.35 -2.48 -4.80
CA LEU A 328 -0.41 -1.42 -5.49
C LEU A 328 -1.67 -1.96 -6.16
N LEU A 329 -1.56 -3.09 -6.87
CA LEU A 329 -2.72 -3.76 -7.47
C LEU A 329 -3.72 -4.22 -6.40
N LEU A 330 -3.25 -4.86 -5.32
CA LEU A 330 -4.11 -5.28 -4.21
C LEU A 330 -4.87 -4.08 -3.63
N LEU A 331 -4.19 -2.98 -3.34
CA LEU A 331 -4.82 -1.77 -2.80
C LEU A 331 -5.85 -1.19 -3.78
N THR A 332 -5.55 -1.20 -5.08
CA THR A 332 -6.50 -0.75 -6.13
C THR A 332 -7.76 -1.62 -6.14
N LEU A 333 -7.61 -2.94 -6.08
CA LEU A 333 -8.73 -3.87 -6.10
C LEU A 333 -9.63 -3.74 -4.86
N VAL A 334 -9.08 -3.50 -3.66
CA VAL A 334 -9.88 -3.52 -2.41
C VAL A 334 -10.51 -2.18 -2.02
N ASN A 335 -10.11 -1.08 -2.64
CA ASN A 335 -10.59 0.27 -2.28
C ASN A 335 -11.62 0.86 -3.24
N HIS A 336 -11.92 0.22 -4.37
CA HIS A 336 -13.00 0.62 -5.27
C HIS A 336 -14.29 -0.17 -5.01
N CYS A 337 -15.44 0.39 -5.38
CA CYS A 337 -16.76 -0.25 -5.24
C CYS A 337 -17.06 -0.71 -3.80
N THR A 338 -16.80 0.12 -2.78
CA THR A 338 -16.87 -0.31 -1.37
C THR A 338 -18.23 -0.11 -0.71
N ASN A 339 -18.99 0.90 -1.14
CA ASN A 339 -20.25 1.32 -0.51
C ASN A 339 -21.51 1.11 -1.37
N ASP A 340 -21.41 0.37 -2.47
CA ASP A 340 -22.56 0.13 -3.35
C ASP A 340 -23.44 -1.02 -2.81
N LYS A 341 -24.76 -0.79 -2.83
CA LYS A 341 -25.77 -1.81 -2.47
C LYS A 341 -25.95 -2.83 -3.60
N GLU A 342 -25.66 -2.43 -4.83
CA GLU A 342 -25.88 -3.24 -6.03
C GLU A 342 -24.65 -4.12 -6.33
N MET A 343 -23.44 -3.57 -6.21
CA MET A 343 -22.19 -4.27 -6.46
C MET A 343 -21.35 -4.47 -5.19
N LYS A 344 -21.08 -5.73 -4.82
CA LYS A 344 -20.19 -6.06 -3.68
C LYS A 344 -18.78 -6.34 -4.18
N ASN A 345 -17.77 -5.69 -3.60
CA ASN A 345 -16.37 -5.98 -3.91
C ASN A 345 -15.90 -7.31 -3.27
N PRO A 346 -15.65 -8.38 -4.07
CA PRO A 346 -15.25 -9.68 -3.55
C PRO A 346 -13.79 -9.71 -3.05
N TYR A 347 -12.92 -8.89 -3.64
CA TYR A 347 -11.50 -8.78 -3.25
C TYR A 347 -11.33 -8.14 -1.88
N ARG A 348 -12.13 -7.10 -1.60
CA ARG A 348 -12.20 -6.46 -0.29
C ARG A 348 -12.69 -7.44 0.79
N ALA A 349 -13.73 -8.21 0.47
CA ALA A 349 -14.23 -9.25 1.37
C ALA A 349 -13.17 -10.32 1.66
N ALA A 350 -12.42 -10.75 0.63
CA ALA A 350 -11.32 -11.70 0.77
C ALA A 350 -10.18 -11.17 1.67
N LEU A 351 -9.77 -9.90 1.52
CA LEU A 351 -8.72 -9.29 2.33
C LEU A 351 -9.10 -9.17 3.81
N PHE A 352 -10.39 -9.00 4.12
CA PHE A 352 -10.82 -8.81 5.52
C PHE A 352 -11.27 -10.11 6.20
N SER A 353 -11.42 -11.21 5.44
CA SER A 353 -11.86 -12.50 5.98
C SER A 353 -10.72 -13.49 6.25
N PHE A 354 -9.50 -13.28 5.73
CA PHE A 354 -8.43 -14.28 5.85
C PHE A 354 -8.03 -14.58 7.30
N LYS A 355 -7.54 -15.81 7.51
CA LYS A 355 -7.18 -16.36 8.82
C LYS A 355 -5.71 -16.77 8.87
N ASN A 356 -5.17 -16.93 10.08
CA ASN A 356 -3.80 -17.38 10.28
C ASN A 356 -3.63 -18.84 9.80
N SER A 357 -2.56 -19.14 9.05
CA SER A 357 -2.18 -20.50 8.68
C SER A 357 -1.89 -21.39 9.89
N ASN A 358 -1.38 -20.79 10.97
CA ASN A 358 -0.91 -21.51 12.16
C ASN A 358 -2.04 -21.77 13.18
N SER A 359 -3.26 -21.28 12.95
CA SER A 359 -4.38 -21.58 13.84
C SER A 359 -4.89 -23.01 13.58
N THR A 360 -4.68 -23.90 14.54
CA THR A 360 -5.12 -25.30 14.57
C THR A 360 -6.63 -25.48 14.80
N SER A 361 -7.43 -24.41 14.74
CA SER A 361 -8.88 -24.50 14.82
C SER A 361 -9.45 -25.13 13.53
N GLU A 362 -9.41 -26.46 13.48
CA GLU A 362 -10.28 -27.30 12.63
C GLU A 362 -11.70 -27.26 13.20
N SER A 363 -12.39 -26.14 13.06
CA SER A 363 -13.84 -26.14 13.17
C SER A 363 -14.41 -26.14 11.76
N ASN A 364 -14.83 -27.32 11.29
CA ASN A 364 -15.62 -27.55 10.07
C ASN A 364 -16.91 -26.70 10.11
N SER A 365 -16.76 -25.42 9.86
CA SER A 365 -17.82 -24.44 9.73
C SER A 365 -17.85 -23.99 8.29
N THR A 366 -19.03 -23.69 7.76
CA THR A 366 -19.24 -23.16 6.41
C THR A 366 -18.43 -21.89 6.11
N ASN A 367 -17.87 -21.24 7.14
CA ASN A 367 -16.99 -20.08 7.07
C ASN A 367 -15.54 -20.38 6.65
N ASP A 368 -15.12 -21.65 6.55
CA ASP A 368 -13.77 -21.97 6.03
C ASP A 368 -13.71 -21.99 4.49
N ILE A 369 -14.86 -22.04 3.81
CA ILE A 369 -14.95 -21.95 2.35
C ILE A 369 -14.78 -20.49 1.88
N THR A 370 -15.07 -19.51 2.74
CA THR A 370 -15.13 -18.08 2.38
C THR A 370 -13.86 -17.29 2.74
N ALA A 371 -12.82 -17.95 3.27
CA ALA A 371 -11.60 -17.29 3.71
C ALA A 371 -10.37 -18.15 3.43
N PHE A 372 -9.31 -17.54 2.89
CA PHE A 372 -8.02 -18.21 2.74
C PHE A 372 -7.18 -18.13 4.02
N LYS A 373 -6.18 -19.02 4.14
CA LYS A 373 -5.19 -19.01 5.22
C LYS A 373 -3.89 -18.33 4.76
N PHE A 374 -3.29 -17.54 5.64
CA PHE A 374 -2.04 -16.81 5.39
C PHE A 374 -1.17 -16.75 6.65
N ASP A 375 0.15 -16.69 6.49
CA ASP A 375 1.08 -16.59 7.62
C ASP A 375 1.11 -15.16 8.17
N TYR A 376 0.56 -15.01 9.38
CA TYR A 376 0.50 -13.72 10.05
C TYR A 376 1.88 -13.19 10.47
N ASP A 377 2.81 -14.07 10.83
CA ASP A 377 4.15 -13.67 11.27
C ASP A 377 4.96 -13.09 10.10
N MET A 378 4.88 -13.76 8.95
CA MET A 378 5.50 -13.29 7.72
C MET A 378 4.95 -11.93 7.28
N LEU A 379 3.62 -11.78 7.28
CA LEU A 379 2.96 -10.51 6.95
C LEU A 379 3.36 -9.40 7.94
N PHE A 380 3.33 -9.68 9.24
CA PHE A 380 3.68 -8.73 10.28
C PHE A 380 5.12 -8.22 10.16
N LYS A 381 6.09 -9.12 9.95
CA LYS A 381 7.50 -8.74 9.75
C LYS A 381 7.67 -7.90 8.48
N THR A 382 7.00 -8.26 7.39
CA THR A 382 7.03 -7.50 6.13
C THR A 382 6.48 -6.09 6.34
N LEU A 383 5.30 -5.96 6.95
CA LEU A 383 4.70 -4.66 7.29
C LEU A 383 5.66 -3.82 8.13
N CYS A 384 6.28 -4.38 9.18
CA CYS A 384 7.24 -3.65 10.01
C CYS A 384 8.44 -3.11 9.21
N SER A 385 8.94 -3.89 8.24
CA SER A 385 10.12 -3.54 7.45
C SER A 385 9.86 -2.48 6.37
N THR A 386 8.63 -2.39 5.86
CA THR A 386 8.23 -1.52 4.74
C THR A 386 7.28 -0.38 5.17
N LEU A 387 6.96 -0.25 6.46
CA LEU A 387 5.99 0.74 6.99
C LEU A 387 6.31 2.21 6.67
N LYS A 388 7.54 2.48 6.20
CA LYS A 388 7.98 3.79 5.74
C LYS A 388 7.34 4.24 4.42
N ASP A 389 6.74 3.31 3.67
CA ASP A 389 6.17 3.51 2.34
C ASP A 389 4.64 3.72 2.44
N ASP A 390 4.09 4.65 1.66
CA ASP A 390 2.67 5.07 1.70
C ASP A 390 1.71 3.90 1.47
N GLN A 391 2.02 3.02 0.52
CA GLN A 391 1.25 1.82 0.20
C GLN A 391 1.20 0.83 1.38
N THR A 392 2.30 0.67 2.11
CA THR A 392 2.34 -0.22 3.28
C THR A 392 1.53 0.35 4.43
N ALA A 393 1.63 1.66 4.69
CA ALA A 393 0.82 2.31 5.71
C ALA A 393 -0.68 2.17 5.41
N LEU A 394 -1.09 2.29 4.13
CA LEU A 394 -2.47 2.10 3.72
C LEU A 394 -2.96 0.65 3.94
N LEU A 395 -2.17 -0.36 3.54
CA LEU A 395 -2.51 -1.77 3.80
C LEU A 395 -2.63 -2.02 5.30
N THR A 396 -1.69 -1.50 6.08
CA THR A 396 -1.65 -1.66 7.54
C THR A 396 -2.92 -1.08 8.18
N TYR A 397 -3.31 0.12 7.77
CA TYR A 397 -4.56 0.75 8.19
C TYR A 397 -5.76 -0.16 7.89
N LEU A 398 -5.91 -0.60 6.65
CA LEU A 398 -7.03 -1.44 6.22
C LEU A 398 -7.12 -2.73 7.03
N LEU A 399 -5.98 -3.42 7.23
CA LEU A 399 -5.94 -4.67 7.98
C LEU A 399 -6.27 -4.48 9.47
N LEU A 400 -5.74 -3.45 10.12
CA LEU A 400 -6.02 -3.20 11.54
C LEU A 400 -7.47 -2.74 11.75
N HIS A 401 -8.01 -1.94 10.83
CA HIS A 401 -9.37 -1.44 10.94
C HIS A 401 -10.40 -2.55 10.68
N GLN A 402 -10.23 -3.30 9.59
CA GLN A 402 -11.27 -4.18 9.04
C GLN A 402 -11.04 -5.69 9.24
N ASN A 403 -9.81 -6.15 9.53
CA ASN A 403 -9.53 -7.55 9.86
C ASN A 403 -9.30 -7.74 11.37
N PRO A 404 -10.32 -8.10 12.17
CA PRO A 404 -10.19 -8.21 13.62
C PRO A 404 -9.24 -9.32 14.06
N ASN A 405 -9.11 -10.41 13.28
CA ASN A 405 -8.21 -11.51 13.60
C ASN A 405 -6.76 -11.09 13.48
N PHE A 406 -6.42 -10.36 12.41
CA PHE A 406 -5.08 -9.82 12.22
C PHE A 406 -4.77 -8.71 13.23
N ARG A 407 -5.72 -7.79 13.49
CA ARG A 407 -5.57 -6.79 14.56
C ARG A 407 -5.25 -7.44 15.90
N HIS A 408 -6.01 -8.47 16.28
CA HIS A 408 -5.75 -9.21 17.52
C HIS A 408 -4.33 -9.81 17.52
N TYR A 409 -3.90 -10.43 16.43
CA TYR A 409 -2.53 -10.95 16.34
C TYR A 409 -1.46 -9.86 16.56
N VAL A 410 -1.60 -8.70 15.91
CA VAL A 410 -0.65 -7.59 16.06
C VAL A 410 -0.59 -7.10 17.50
N ILE A 411 -1.74 -6.85 18.14
CA ILE A 411 -1.82 -6.29 19.50
C ILE A 411 -1.19 -7.20 20.55
N TYR A 412 -1.37 -8.51 20.41
CA TYR A 412 -0.83 -9.51 21.34
C TYR A 412 0.57 -10.02 20.94
N SER A 413 1.18 -9.44 19.91
CA SER A 413 2.54 -9.80 19.49
C SER A 413 3.56 -9.34 20.53
N SER A 414 4.48 -10.23 20.91
CA SER A 414 5.62 -9.88 21.77
C SER A 414 6.62 -8.94 21.09
N GLU A 415 6.54 -8.80 19.77
CA GLU A 415 7.42 -7.96 18.95
C GLU A 415 6.74 -6.66 18.50
N ILE A 416 5.65 -6.24 19.15
CA ILE A 416 4.91 -5.02 18.81
C ILE A 416 5.80 -3.76 18.73
N TYR A 417 6.92 -3.72 19.46
CA TYR A 417 7.89 -2.63 19.38
C TYR A 417 8.49 -2.46 17.97
N MET A 418 8.67 -3.55 17.20
CA MET A 418 9.14 -3.52 15.81
C MET A 418 8.17 -2.78 14.89
N PHE A 419 6.88 -2.80 15.25
CA PHE A 419 5.81 -2.14 14.51
C PHE A 419 5.64 -0.68 14.94
N VAL A 420 5.65 -0.41 16.25
CA VAL A 420 5.43 0.94 16.80
C VAL A 420 6.62 1.86 16.53
N LEU A 421 7.87 1.38 16.61
CA LEU A 421 9.05 2.22 16.43
C LEU A 421 9.13 2.91 15.06
N PRO A 422 8.90 2.23 13.92
CA PRO A 422 8.81 2.88 12.62
C PRO A 422 7.73 3.97 12.55
N LEU A 423 6.54 3.75 13.14
CA LEU A 423 5.47 4.76 13.21
C LEU A 423 5.95 6.01 13.95
N LEU A 424 6.60 5.84 15.10
CA LEU A 424 7.15 6.96 15.88
C LEU A 424 8.24 7.71 15.11
N LYS A 425 9.06 7.00 14.32
CA LYS A 425 10.09 7.60 13.47
C LYS A 425 9.49 8.38 12.30
N LEU A 426 8.36 7.93 11.73
CA LEU A 426 7.62 8.68 10.73
C LEU A 426 7.07 9.98 11.30
N LEU A 427 6.39 9.93 12.44
CA LEU A 427 5.87 11.12 13.12
C LEU A 427 6.97 12.10 13.55
N TYR A 428 8.12 11.58 13.97
CA TYR A 428 9.27 12.41 14.32
C TYR A 428 9.78 13.23 13.13
N ASN A 429 9.80 12.62 11.94
CA ASN A 429 10.20 13.23 10.69
C ASN A 429 9.02 13.81 9.90
N ALA A 430 7.88 14.06 10.55
CA ALA A 430 6.68 14.60 9.91
C ALA A 430 6.91 15.84 9.02
N PRO A 431 7.80 16.79 9.37
CA PRO A 431 8.05 17.95 8.51
C PRO A 431 8.62 17.59 7.12
N ASP A 432 9.27 16.44 6.98
CA ASP A 432 9.93 15.99 5.75
C ASP A 432 9.11 14.92 5.01
N LYS A 433 7.86 14.69 5.42
CA LYS A 433 7.00 13.60 4.95
C LYS A 433 5.65 14.11 4.45
N ASN A 434 5.04 13.30 3.60
CA ASN A 434 3.65 13.45 3.15
C ASN A 434 2.69 13.62 4.32
N SER A 435 1.78 14.60 4.25
CA SER A 435 0.69 14.75 5.22
C SER A 435 -0.20 13.51 5.36
N HIS A 436 -0.56 12.86 4.25
CA HIS A 436 -1.37 11.65 4.23
C HIS A 436 -0.70 10.49 4.97
N LEU A 437 0.61 10.26 4.75
CA LEU A 437 1.36 9.25 5.50
C LEU A 437 1.36 9.53 7.01
N ILE A 438 1.48 10.81 7.40
CA ILE A 438 1.41 11.22 8.81
C ILE A 438 0.02 10.97 9.39
N TYR A 439 -1.06 11.27 8.66
CA TYR A 439 -2.41 10.94 9.10
C TYR A 439 -2.61 9.43 9.25
N MET A 440 -2.22 8.63 8.26
CA MET A 440 -2.31 7.16 8.35
C MET A 440 -1.54 6.62 9.56
N THR A 441 -0.34 7.15 9.81
CA THR A 441 0.48 6.79 10.97
C THR A 441 -0.22 7.11 12.29
N LEU A 442 -0.89 8.27 12.40
CA LEU A 442 -1.66 8.66 13.58
C LEU A 442 -2.91 7.80 13.76
N ILE A 443 -3.64 7.49 12.69
CA ILE A 443 -4.82 6.63 12.72
C ILE A 443 -4.43 5.23 13.19
N ILE A 444 -3.33 4.67 12.68
CA ILE A 444 -2.81 3.36 13.10
C ILE A 444 -2.50 3.37 14.61
N LEU A 445 -1.82 4.42 15.11
CA LEU A 445 -1.55 4.55 16.55
C LEU A 445 -2.83 4.71 17.37
N LEU A 446 -3.82 5.45 16.85
CA LEU A 446 -5.11 5.62 17.51
C LEU A 446 -5.83 4.26 17.62
N ILE A 447 -5.93 3.49 16.54
CA ILE A 447 -6.54 2.15 16.54
C ILE A 447 -5.85 1.23 17.55
N LEU A 448 -4.51 1.26 17.62
CA LEU A 448 -3.76 0.47 18.61
C LEU A 448 -4.05 0.91 20.05
N SER A 449 -4.18 2.21 20.30
CA SER A 449 -4.45 2.76 21.63
C SER A 449 -5.85 2.45 22.15
N GLU A 450 -6.78 1.99 21.31
CA GLU A 450 -8.13 1.61 21.78
C GLU A 450 -8.11 0.41 22.73
N GLU A 451 -7.01 -0.33 22.76
CA GLU A 451 -6.92 -1.66 23.36
C GLU A 451 -6.04 -1.63 24.61
N GLU A 452 -6.66 -1.84 25.78
CA GLU A 452 -6.01 -1.73 27.09
C GLU A 452 -4.75 -2.63 27.24
N TYR A 453 -4.72 -3.77 26.55
CA TYR A 453 -3.53 -4.64 26.56
C TYR A 453 -2.31 -3.93 25.95
N PHE A 454 -2.50 -3.26 24.81
CA PHE A 454 -1.46 -2.51 24.13
C PHE A 454 -0.89 -1.44 25.06
N ASP A 455 -1.75 -0.64 25.69
CA ASP A 455 -1.36 0.45 26.57
C ASP A 455 -0.49 -0.05 27.74
N LYS A 456 -0.91 -1.13 28.41
CA LYS A 456 -0.11 -1.72 29.50
C LYS A 456 1.23 -2.26 28.99
N HIS A 457 1.22 -2.94 27.85
CA HIS A 457 2.38 -3.62 27.29
C HIS A 457 3.48 -2.63 26.87
N VAL A 458 3.12 -1.53 26.17
CA VAL A 458 4.11 -0.55 25.71
C VAL A 458 4.82 0.16 26.87
N HIS A 459 4.16 0.34 28.00
CA HIS A 459 4.80 0.93 29.19
C HIS A 459 5.76 -0.02 29.92
N ALA A 460 5.55 -1.34 29.79
CA ALA A 460 6.44 -2.36 30.34
C ALA A 460 7.70 -2.57 29.50
N PHE A 461 7.62 -2.41 28.18
CA PHE A 461 8.73 -2.64 27.26
C PHE A 461 9.78 -1.52 27.33
N LYS A 462 11.06 -1.86 27.55
CA LYS A 462 12.18 -0.91 27.65
C LYS A 462 13.02 -0.90 26.37
N LEU A 463 13.16 0.28 25.79
CA LEU A 463 14.03 0.58 24.66
C LEU A 463 15.40 1.02 25.17
N ARG A 464 16.46 0.60 24.47
CA ARG A 464 17.84 1.00 24.75
C ARG A 464 18.44 1.70 23.53
N ASN A 465 19.24 2.73 23.77
CA ASN A 465 20.04 3.43 22.76
C ASN A 465 19.25 3.91 21.53
N ILE A 466 18.31 4.84 21.74
CA ILE A 466 17.57 5.45 20.64
C ILE A 466 18.49 6.43 19.88
N SER A 467 18.90 6.05 18.67
CA SER A 467 19.87 6.83 17.86
C SER A 467 19.23 7.89 16.95
N TRP A 468 17.94 7.74 16.62
CA TRP A 468 17.26 8.61 15.66
C TRP A 468 16.63 9.86 16.29
N TYR A 469 16.48 9.90 17.61
CA TYR A 469 15.95 11.06 18.34
C TYR A 469 17.10 12.03 18.66
N SER A 470 17.10 13.22 18.06
CA SER A 470 18.26 14.12 18.08
C SER A 470 18.27 15.12 19.24
N GLU A 471 17.13 15.42 19.86
CA GLU A 471 17.05 16.50 20.87
C GLU A 471 17.69 16.12 22.21
N ARG A 472 17.80 14.83 22.52
CA ARG A 472 18.41 14.34 23.76
C ARG A 472 18.86 12.89 23.62
N ILE A 473 20.00 12.56 24.20
CA ILE A 473 20.43 11.16 24.32
C ILE A 473 19.52 10.43 25.31
N LEU A 474 18.80 9.43 24.83
CA LEU A 474 17.91 8.58 25.62
C LEU A 474 18.52 7.18 25.73
N SER A 475 19.21 6.92 26.85
CA SER A 475 19.89 5.64 27.09
C SER A 475 18.89 4.50 27.32
N GLU A 476 17.89 4.73 28.17
CA GLU A 476 16.82 3.77 28.47
C GLU A 476 15.47 4.50 28.66
N ILE A 477 14.46 4.09 27.91
CA ILE A 477 13.12 4.68 27.95
C ILE A 477 12.07 3.61 27.63
N SER A 478 10.88 3.65 28.24
CA SER A 478 9.82 2.71 27.83
C SER A 478 9.24 3.10 26.47
N LEU A 479 8.73 2.11 25.72
CA LEU A 479 8.04 2.39 24.46
C LEU A 479 6.85 3.33 24.67
N GLY A 480 6.07 3.15 25.74
CA GLY A 480 4.99 4.05 26.13
C GLY A 480 5.45 5.48 26.41
N SER A 481 6.60 5.66 27.09
CA SER A 481 7.19 6.99 27.25
C SER A 481 7.62 7.61 25.92
N MET A 482 8.08 6.79 24.97
CA MET A 482 8.45 7.26 23.63
C MET A 482 7.23 7.68 22.80
N ILE A 483 6.13 6.92 22.87
CA ILE A 483 4.85 7.29 22.24
C ILE A 483 4.39 8.65 22.77
N VAL A 484 4.32 8.81 24.09
CA VAL A 484 3.92 10.07 24.73
C VAL A 484 4.82 11.23 24.32
N LEU A 485 6.14 11.01 24.29
CA LEU A 485 7.11 12.03 23.88
C LEU A 485 6.89 12.52 22.44
N ILE A 486 6.69 11.59 21.51
CA ILE A 486 6.48 11.92 20.10
C ILE A 486 5.13 12.59 19.89
N LEU A 487 4.05 12.11 20.52
CA LEU A 487 2.74 12.76 20.43
C LEU A 487 2.75 14.18 21.00
N ILE A 488 3.41 14.41 22.14
CA ILE A 488 3.61 15.76 22.70
C ILE A 488 4.37 16.66 21.72
N ARG A 489 5.46 16.15 21.12
CA ARG A 489 6.23 16.90 20.12
C ARG A 489 5.37 17.25 18.91
N THR A 490 4.58 16.30 18.41
CA THR A 490 3.70 16.47 17.27
C THR A 490 2.60 17.51 17.55
N ILE A 491 1.98 17.48 18.74
CA ILE A 491 1.04 18.52 19.18
C ILE A 491 1.74 19.89 19.25
N GLN A 492 2.94 19.96 19.83
CA GLN A 492 3.68 21.22 19.94
C GLN A 492 4.05 21.80 18.55
N TYR A 493 4.49 20.96 17.63
CA TYR A 493 4.80 21.35 16.26
C TYR A 493 3.55 21.87 15.54
N ASN A 494 2.45 21.14 15.64
CA ASN A 494 1.20 21.51 14.99
C ASN A 494 0.65 22.85 15.51
N MET A 495 0.65 23.08 16.82
CA MET A 495 0.20 24.35 17.43
C MET A 495 0.99 25.58 16.99
N THR A 496 2.26 25.39 16.58
CA THR A 496 3.19 26.50 16.29
C THR A 496 3.42 26.72 14.81
N ARG A 497 3.14 25.73 13.96
CA ARG A 497 3.49 25.76 12.53
C ARG A 497 2.32 25.46 11.60
N MET A 498 1.50 24.46 11.92
CA MET A 498 0.57 23.85 10.96
C MET A 498 -0.89 24.23 11.24
N HIS A 499 -1.28 24.40 12.51
CA HIS A 499 -2.64 24.74 12.94
C HIS A 499 -3.72 23.77 12.43
N ASP A 500 -3.37 22.49 12.27
CA ASP A 500 -4.26 21.47 11.74
C ASP A 500 -5.12 20.83 12.84
N LYS A 501 -6.44 20.99 12.76
CA LYS A 501 -7.37 20.43 13.75
C LYS A 501 -7.34 18.90 13.80
N TYR A 502 -7.20 18.23 12.66
CA TYR A 502 -7.27 16.77 12.58
C TYR A 502 -6.08 16.11 13.26
N LEU A 503 -4.88 16.67 13.05
CA LEU A 503 -3.65 16.19 13.67
C LEU A 503 -3.71 16.32 15.21
N HIS A 504 -4.25 17.44 15.72
CA HIS A 504 -4.46 17.62 17.16
C HIS A 504 -5.41 16.59 17.75
N THR A 505 -6.59 16.42 17.14
CA THR A 505 -7.62 15.49 17.62
C THR A 505 -7.10 14.06 17.70
N ASN A 506 -6.41 13.57 16.67
CA ASN A 506 -5.89 12.20 16.68
C ASN A 506 -4.78 11.98 17.71
N CYS A 507 -3.85 12.93 17.85
CA CYS A 507 -2.79 12.84 18.88
C CYS A 507 -3.37 12.84 20.29
N LEU A 508 -4.34 13.71 20.55
CA LEU A 508 -4.99 13.82 21.85
C LEU A 508 -5.83 12.58 22.15
N ALA A 509 -6.59 12.06 21.18
CA ALA A 509 -7.37 10.84 21.33
C ALA A 509 -6.49 9.64 21.70
N ALA A 510 -5.35 9.47 21.01
CA ALA A 510 -4.40 8.41 21.32
C ALA A 510 -3.79 8.57 22.73
N LEU A 511 -3.36 9.78 23.11
CA LEU A 511 -2.87 10.04 24.47
C LEU A 511 -3.94 9.81 25.54
N ALA A 512 -5.18 10.17 25.24
CA ALA A 512 -6.31 10.07 26.14
C ALA A 512 -6.70 8.62 26.40
N ASN A 513 -6.70 7.77 25.37
CA ASN A 513 -6.88 6.33 25.51
C ASN A 513 -5.83 5.71 26.45
N MET A 514 -4.55 6.01 26.20
CA MET A 514 -3.44 5.47 27.00
C MET A 514 -3.42 6.00 28.44
N SER A 515 -4.06 7.15 28.71
CA SER A 515 -3.83 7.97 29.92
C SER A 515 -4.02 7.22 31.24
N ALA A 516 -4.96 6.28 31.30
CA ALA A 516 -5.28 5.49 32.50
C ALA A 516 -4.24 4.38 32.79
N HIS A 517 -3.37 4.06 31.83
CA HIS A 517 -2.37 3.01 31.92
C HIS A 517 -0.93 3.52 31.81
N ILE A 518 -0.76 4.83 31.58
CA ILE A 518 0.53 5.50 31.64
C ILE A 518 1.21 5.17 32.97
N GLN A 519 2.37 4.53 32.92
CA GLN A 519 3.16 4.20 34.09
C GLN A 519 4.65 4.38 33.82
N ASN A 520 5.42 4.64 34.88
CA ASN A 520 6.88 4.78 34.84
C ASN A 520 7.37 5.74 33.75
N LEU A 521 6.69 6.88 33.56
CA LEU A 521 7.12 7.88 32.59
C LEU A 521 8.56 8.33 32.86
N HIS A 522 9.34 8.41 31.80
CA HIS A 522 10.70 8.90 31.85
C HIS A 522 10.71 10.40 32.23
N THR A 523 11.64 10.82 33.12
CA THR A 523 11.69 12.17 33.69
C THR A 523 11.69 13.28 32.63
N TYR A 524 12.41 13.06 31.52
CA TYR A 524 12.40 13.99 30.38
C TYR A 524 11.00 14.15 29.74
N VAL A 525 10.23 13.07 29.65
CA VAL A 525 8.89 13.09 29.06
C VAL A 525 7.91 13.80 29.98
N CYS A 526 8.03 13.59 31.30
CA CYS A 526 7.27 14.36 32.29
C CYS A 526 7.55 15.86 32.15
N ASP A 527 8.83 16.26 32.05
CA ASP A 527 9.19 17.66 31.86
C ASP A 527 8.62 18.25 30.55
N LYS A 528 8.69 17.50 29.44
CA LYS A 528 8.10 17.92 28.16
C LYS A 528 6.59 18.05 28.23
N PHE A 529 5.90 17.13 28.91
CA PHE A 529 4.45 17.20 29.06
C PHE A 529 4.02 18.44 29.85
N ILE A 530 4.64 18.67 31.01
CA ILE A 530 4.34 19.83 31.85
C ILE A 530 4.74 21.13 31.16
N SER A 531 5.83 21.14 30.39
CA SER A 531 6.25 22.31 29.60
C SER A 531 5.30 22.61 28.44
N LEU A 532 4.67 21.59 27.82
CA LEU A 532 3.62 21.80 26.82
C LEU A 532 2.43 22.54 27.45
N LEU A 533 1.93 22.05 28.60
CA LEU A 533 0.86 22.70 29.35
C LEU A 533 1.23 24.15 29.73
N GLU A 534 2.46 24.38 30.21
CA GLU A 534 2.92 25.72 30.56
C GLU A 534 2.95 26.66 29.34
N ASN A 535 3.50 26.21 28.21
CA ASN A 535 3.58 27.01 26.99
C ASN A 535 2.19 27.35 26.43
N MET A 536 1.29 26.37 26.41
CA MET A 536 -0.09 26.56 25.96
C MET A 536 -0.87 27.46 26.93
N GLY A 537 -0.71 27.28 28.24
CA GLY A 537 -1.32 28.13 29.26
C GLY A 537 -0.84 29.58 29.18
N LYS A 538 0.45 29.81 28.93
CA LYS A 538 0.97 31.18 28.71
C LYS A 538 0.38 31.82 27.45
N ARG A 539 0.27 31.06 26.34
CA ARG A 539 -0.37 31.56 25.11
C ARG A 539 -1.85 31.89 25.36
N TYR A 540 -2.53 31.02 26.07
CA TYR A 540 -3.93 31.17 26.46
C TYR A 540 -4.18 32.45 27.28
N VAL A 541 -3.41 32.66 28.35
CA VAL A 541 -3.51 33.88 29.17
C VAL A 541 -3.24 35.14 28.33
N ARG A 542 -2.25 35.11 27.44
CA ARG A 542 -1.97 36.25 26.53
C ARG A 542 -3.17 36.59 25.63
N ILE A 543 -3.83 35.59 25.06
CA ILE A 543 -5.00 35.80 24.19
C ILE A 543 -6.18 36.34 25.00
N ILE A 544 -6.39 35.86 26.22
CA ILE A 544 -7.42 36.38 27.14
C ILE A 544 -7.13 37.83 27.57
N ASP A 545 -5.87 38.16 27.88
CA ASP A 545 -5.53 39.52 28.27
C ASP A 545 -5.66 40.51 27.11
N GLN A 546 -5.44 40.05 25.88
CA GLN A 546 -5.72 40.81 24.65
C GLN A 546 -7.22 40.97 24.37
N SER A 547 -8.07 40.08 24.90
CA SER A 547 -9.52 40.14 24.71
C SER A 547 -10.27 40.97 25.76
N LYS A 548 -9.58 41.44 26.82
CA LYS A 548 -10.18 42.37 27.78
C LYS A 548 -10.37 43.74 27.11
N PRO A 549 -11.60 44.31 27.13
CA PRO A 549 -11.83 45.60 26.51
C PRO A 549 -10.94 46.65 27.18
N VAL A 550 -10.09 47.30 26.40
CA VAL A 550 -9.39 48.51 26.84
C VAL A 550 -10.48 49.53 27.11
N SER A 551 -10.63 49.91 28.38
CA SER A 551 -11.56 50.95 28.80
C SER A 551 -11.25 52.26 28.08
N GLN A 552 -11.90 52.51 26.94
CA GLN A 552 -12.54 53.77 26.51
C GLN A 552 -12.94 53.70 25.03
N THR A 553 -14.13 54.25 24.77
CA THR A 553 -14.81 54.53 23.49
C THR A 553 -15.42 53.35 22.72
N THR A 554 -16.72 53.17 22.95
CA THR A 554 -17.79 53.01 21.94
C THR A 554 -17.37 52.50 20.57
N ASP A 555 -17.42 51.20 20.37
CA ASP A 555 -18.39 50.52 19.50
C ASP A 555 -18.20 49.01 19.69
N ASP A 556 -19.25 48.22 19.44
CA ASP A 556 -19.27 46.75 19.52
C ASP A 556 -18.30 46.11 18.50
N GLU A 557 -16.98 46.25 18.69
CA GLU A 557 -15.99 45.44 18.00
C GLU A 557 -15.95 44.06 18.68
N LEU A 558 -16.83 43.18 18.19
CA LEU A 558 -16.68 41.74 18.32
C LEU A 558 -15.20 41.37 18.10
N LEU A 559 -14.64 40.54 18.98
CA LEU A 559 -13.30 39.98 18.80
C LEU A 559 -13.12 39.51 17.35
N PRO A 560 -11.95 39.75 16.72
CA PRO A 560 -11.68 39.19 15.41
C PRO A 560 -11.99 37.69 15.43
N SER A 561 -12.83 37.23 14.51
CA SER A 561 -13.32 35.84 14.44
C SER A 561 -12.20 34.81 14.60
N ASP A 562 -11.03 35.10 14.02
CA ASP A 562 -9.84 34.26 14.06
C ASP A 562 -9.28 34.09 15.49
N LEU A 563 -9.30 35.14 16.32
CA LEU A 563 -8.80 35.07 17.70
C LEU A 563 -9.74 34.26 18.60
N MET A 564 -11.05 34.32 18.33
CA MET A 564 -12.05 33.50 19.02
C MET A 564 -11.90 32.02 18.69
N GLN A 565 -11.61 31.70 17.43
CA GLN A 565 -11.35 30.33 16.98
C GLN A 565 -10.04 29.78 17.55
N ASP A 566 -8.98 30.58 17.59
CA ASP A 566 -7.72 30.22 18.23
C ASP A 566 -7.91 29.93 19.73
N LEU A 567 -8.73 30.74 20.41
CA LEU A 567 -9.03 30.55 21.82
C LEU A 567 -9.84 29.27 22.07
N SER A 568 -10.83 28.96 21.23
CA SER A 568 -11.65 27.76 21.39
C SER A 568 -10.84 26.47 21.17
N VAL A 569 -9.94 26.46 20.17
CA VAL A 569 -9.01 25.34 19.97
C VAL A 569 -8.08 25.19 21.17
N LEU A 570 -7.55 26.29 21.72
CA LEU A 570 -6.72 26.24 22.93
C LEU A 570 -7.49 25.72 24.14
N ASP A 571 -8.75 26.13 24.34
CA ASP A 571 -9.62 25.62 25.40
C ASP A 571 -9.78 24.11 25.31
N GLU A 572 -10.14 23.59 24.12
CA GLU A 572 -10.32 22.15 23.87
C GLU A 572 -9.02 21.36 24.13
N VAL A 573 -7.89 21.82 23.57
CA VAL A 573 -6.60 21.12 23.71
C VAL A 573 -6.09 21.19 25.16
N LEU A 574 -6.15 22.35 25.82
CA LEU A 574 -5.72 22.49 27.21
C LEU A 574 -6.58 21.65 28.15
N ARG A 575 -7.90 21.71 27.99
CA ARG A 575 -8.82 20.88 28.77
C ARG A 575 -8.46 19.41 28.62
N MET A 576 -8.27 18.94 27.40
CA MET A 576 -7.96 17.54 27.15
C MET A 576 -6.60 17.11 27.73
N LEU A 577 -5.55 17.92 27.60
CA LEU A 577 -4.25 17.63 28.22
C LEU A 577 -4.33 17.58 29.75
N LEU A 578 -5.15 18.44 30.36
CA LEU A 578 -5.38 18.46 31.81
C LEU A 578 -6.21 17.25 32.28
N GLU A 579 -7.18 16.80 31.47
CA GLU A 579 -7.94 15.57 31.72
C GLU A 579 -7.05 14.32 31.57
N ILE A 580 -6.17 14.28 30.56
CA ILE A 580 -5.14 13.23 30.39
C ILE A 580 -4.25 13.15 31.63
N LEU A 581 -3.72 14.30 32.09
CA LEU A 581 -2.90 14.38 33.30
C LEU A 581 -3.66 13.84 34.52
N ASN A 582 -4.92 14.24 34.68
CA ASN A 582 -5.79 13.79 35.75
C ASN A 582 -6.05 12.29 35.71
N SER A 583 -6.30 11.74 34.53
CA SER A 583 -6.50 10.30 34.33
C SER A 583 -5.26 9.52 34.79
N SER A 584 -4.06 9.93 34.36
CA SER A 584 -2.81 9.29 34.79
C SER A 584 -2.59 9.36 36.31
N LEU A 585 -2.99 10.45 36.97
CA LEU A 585 -2.93 10.55 38.43
C LEU A 585 -4.01 9.70 39.12
N THR A 586 -5.21 9.66 38.57
CA THR A 586 -6.34 8.92 39.16
C THR A 586 -6.06 7.42 39.17
N PHE A 587 -5.50 6.89 38.08
CA PHE A 587 -5.31 5.46 37.88
C PHE A 587 -3.89 4.97 38.20
N GLN A 588 -2.85 5.80 37.98
CA GLN A 588 -1.45 5.35 37.99
C GLN A 588 -0.51 6.27 38.80
N LEU A 589 -1.01 7.13 39.70
CA LEU A 589 -0.15 8.05 40.48
C LEU A 589 1.00 7.34 41.20
N ARG A 590 0.73 6.19 41.83
CA ARG A 590 1.75 5.41 42.57
C ARG A 590 2.87 4.88 41.66
N ASN A 591 2.58 4.69 40.38
CA ASN A 591 3.52 4.18 39.39
C ASN A 591 4.18 5.31 38.57
N ASN A 592 3.84 6.57 38.81
CA ASN A 592 4.34 7.74 38.08
C ASN A 592 5.03 8.76 38.99
N ILE A 593 6.01 8.30 39.76
CA ILE A 593 6.75 9.15 40.72
C ILE A 593 7.44 10.33 40.02
N ASN A 594 8.05 10.12 38.84
CA ASN A 594 8.68 11.19 38.06
C ASN A 594 7.69 12.28 37.63
N LEU A 595 6.46 11.89 37.27
CA LEU A 595 5.42 12.84 36.88
C LEU A 595 4.99 13.66 38.09
N LEU A 596 4.74 13.00 39.22
CA LEU A 596 4.37 13.65 40.47
C LEU A 596 5.45 14.63 40.96
N TYR A 597 6.72 14.22 40.90
CA TYR A 597 7.85 15.10 41.17
C TYR A 597 7.83 16.35 40.29
N THR A 598 7.63 16.17 38.97
CA THR A 598 7.62 17.30 38.02
C THR A 598 6.46 18.25 38.28
N ILE A 599 5.28 17.72 38.60
CA ILE A 599 4.09 18.51 38.98
C ILE A 599 4.35 19.34 40.24
N LEU A 600 4.94 18.72 41.28
CA LEU A 600 5.25 19.40 42.54
C LEU A 600 6.32 20.48 42.35
N TYR A 601 7.35 20.18 41.57
CA TYR A 601 8.41 21.12 41.24
C TYR A 601 7.88 22.33 40.45
N LYS A 602 6.98 22.11 39.48
CA LYS A 602 6.37 23.16 38.63
C LYS A 602 4.96 23.57 39.09
N LYS A 603 4.61 23.43 40.38
CA LYS A 603 3.23 23.64 40.87
C LYS A 603 2.64 25.02 40.56
N SER A 604 3.49 26.05 40.38
CA SER A 604 3.07 27.41 40.06
C SER A 604 2.35 27.54 38.72
N ILE A 605 2.62 26.67 37.73
CA ILE A 605 2.02 26.79 36.40
C ILE A 605 0.49 26.62 36.44
N PHE A 606 -0.02 25.83 37.39
CA PHE A 606 -1.44 25.51 37.46
C PHE A 606 -2.30 26.69 37.90
N SER A 607 -1.67 27.73 38.47
CA SER A 607 -2.36 28.99 38.81
C SER A 607 -3.03 29.65 37.60
N MET A 608 -2.47 29.48 36.40
CA MET A 608 -3.00 30.04 35.15
C MET A 608 -4.40 29.52 34.80
N PHE A 609 -4.74 28.31 35.23
CA PHE A 609 -5.99 27.65 34.87
C PHE A 609 -7.10 27.84 35.91
N ARG A 610 -6.76 28.28 37.13
CA ARG A 610 -7.69 28.41 38.27
C ARG A 610 -8.74 29.49 38.12
N SER A 611 -8.55 30.46 37.24
CA SER A 611 -9.50 31.56 37.05
C SER A 611 -10.61 31.22 36.06
N ASN A 612 -10.41 30.21 35.20
CA ASN A 612 -11.37 29.88 34.15
C ASN A 612 -12.35 28.77 34.59
N PRO A 613 -13.69 28.97 34.47
CA PRO A 613 -14.68 27.95 34.81
C PRO A 613 -14.52 26.62 34.05
N ILE A 614 -13.98 26.63 32.82
CA ILE A 614 -13.78 25.45 31.97
C ILE A 614 -12.86 24.43 32.64
N PHE A 615 -11.87 24.86 33.42
CA PHE A 615 -10.87 23.97 34.02
C PHE A 615 -11.11 23.67 35.51
N GLN A 616 -12.11 24.28 36.15
CA GLN A 616 -12.30 24.24 37.61
C GLN A 616 -12.40 22.83 38.19
N ASP A 617 -13.20 21.98 37.56
CA ASP A 617 -13.41 20.60 38.00
C ASP A 617 -12.14 19.75 37.89
N ILE A 618 -11.33 19.99 36.86
CA ILE A 618 -10.05 19.32 36.63
C ILE A 618 -8.97 19.85 37.58
N MET A 619 -8.97 21.16 37.85
CA MET A 619 -8.03 21.79 38.79
C MET A 619 -8.26 21.36 40.23
N GLN A 620 -9.52 21.15 40.64
CA GLN A 620 -9.85 20.67 41.98
C GLN A 620 -9.11 19.38 42.33
N ASN A 621 -9.06 18.43 41.39
CA ASN A 621 -8.34 17.18 41.57
C ASN A 621 -6.82 17.36 41.70
N LEU A 622 -6.22 18.24 40.89
CA LEU A 622 -4.80 18.57 41.00
C LEU A 622 -4.49 19.25 42.33
N ASP A 623 -5.36 20.14 42.80
CA ASP A 623 -5.19 20.82 44.08
C ASP A 623 -5.25 19.83 45.26
N ILE A 624 -6.11 18.80 45.20
CA ILE A 624 -6.14 17.73 46.21
C ILE A 624 -4.83 16.95 46.23
N VAL A 625 -4.27 16.62 45.07
CA VAL A 625 -2.95 15.96 44.96
C VAL A 625 -1.85 16.87 45.53
N LEU A 626 -1.79 18.13 45.08
CA LEU A 626 -0.79 19.10 45.53
C LEU A 626 -0.86 19.34 47.05
N ALA A 627 -2.06 19.47 47.61
CA ALA A 627 -2.28 19.67 49.04
C ALA A 627 -1.84 18.46 49.89
N PHE A 628 -1.97 17.25 49.36
CA PHE A 628 -1.52 16.04 50.05
C PHE A 628 0.01 15.89 50.05
N PHE A 629 0.67 16.18 48.92
CA PHE A 629 2.12 15.95 48.79
C PHE A 629 2.99 17.14 49.20
N SER A 630 2.56 18.40 49.02
CA SER A 630 3.39 19.59 49.29
C SER A 630 3.90 19.68 50.74
N PRO A 631 3.10 19.43 51.79
CA PRO A 631 3.56 19.56 53.18
C PRO A 631 4.68 18.58 53.53
N ASN A 632 4.71 17.41 52.89
CA ASN A 632 5.73 16.39 53.11
C ASN A 632 7.09 16.76 52.48
N LEU A 633 7.11 17.76 51.58
CA LEU A 633 8.32 18.27 50.93
C LEU A 633 8.82 19.57 51.56
N GLU A 634 7.91 20.39 52.09
CA GLU A 634 8.25 21.66 52.75
C GLU A 634 8.87 21.45 54.14
N SER A 635 8.69 20.27 54.75
CA SER A 635 9.32 19.86 56.01
C SER A 635 10.80 19.45 55.87
N ILE A 636 11.36 19.51 54.66
CA ILE A 636 12.70 19.03 54.32
C ILE A 636 13.67 20.23 54.21
N GLU A 637 14.83 20.16 54.86
CA GLU A 637 15.89 21.18 54.76
C GLU A 637 16.40 21.35 53.31
N GLN A 638 16.85 22.55 52.95
CA GLN A 638 17.15 22.99 51.57
C GLN A 638 18.28 22.22 50.82
N SER A 639 18.89 21.18 51.39
CA SER A 639 20.07 20.48 50.85
C SER A 639 19.85 19.00 50.51
N VAL A 640 18.63 18.62 50.11
CA VAL A 640 18.29 17.23 49.78
C VAL A 640 18.41 16.96 48.28
N SER A 641 18.97 15.81 47.93
CA SER A 641 19.19 15.38 46.54
C SER A 641 17.87 15.00 45.83
N VAL A 642 17.86 15.06 44.49
CA VAL A 642 16.68 14.67 43.68
C VAL A 642 16.25 13.22 43.93
N LEU A 643 17.19 12.34 44.25
CA LEU A 643 16.92 10.93 44.55
C LEU A 643 16.17 10.78 45.88
N GLU A 644 16.62 11.46 46.93
CA GLU A 644 15.97 11.43 48.25
C GLU A 644 14.55 12.01 48.19
N VAL A 645 14.34 13.11 47.44
CA VAL A 645 12.99 13.66 47.20
C VAL A 645 12.09 12.64 46.50
N THR A 646 12.63 11.92 45.52
CA THR A 646 11.89 10.86 44.78
C THR A 646 11.51 9.70 45.69
N GLU A 647 12.38 9.30 46.61
CA GLU A 647 12.11 8.25 47.61
C GLU A 647 11.04 8.67 48.62
N ILE A 648 11.06 9.93 49.06
CA ILE A 648 10.02 10.48 49.94
C ILE A 648 8.66 10.51 49.22
N ILE A 649 8.62 10.99 47.98
CA ILE A 649 7.37 10.97 47.19
C ILE A 649 6.85 9.53 47.05
N LYS A 650 7.75 8.57 46.79
CA LYS A 650 7.38 7.16 46.69
C LYS A 650 6.79 6.62 47.99
N SER A 651 7.39 6.91 49.15
CA SER A 651 6.88 6.45 50.44
C SER A 651 5.52 7.08 50.78
N VAL A 652 5.35 8.38 50.55
CA VAL A 652 4.08 9.11 50.76
C VAL A 652 2.99 8.61 49.81
N SER A 653 3.33 8.23 48.57
CA SER A 653 2.36 7.72 47.59
C SER A 653 1.65 6.45 48.02
N LEU A 654 2.24 5.65 48.92
CA LEU A 654 1.61 4.44 49.47
C LEU A 654 0.37 4.77 50.32
N GLN A 655 0.36 5.95 50.96
CA GLN A 655 -0.76 6.43 51.78
C GLN A 655 -1.84 7.14 50.95
N TRP A 656 -1.58 7.40 49.67
CA TRP A 656 -2.55 8.04 48.78
C TRP A 656 -3.75 7.14 48.49
N SER A 657 -4.95 7.70 48.52
CA SER A 657 -6.18 7.04 48.05
C SER A 657 -6.84 7.88 46.96
N LYS A 658 -7.14 7.25 45.82
CA LYS A 658 -7.83 7.88 44.68
C LYS A 658 -9.27 8.28 45.00
N GLU A 659 -9.88 7.73 46.06
CA GLU A 659 -11.25 8.06 46.50
C GLU A 659 -11.42 9.54 46.89
N LYS A 660 -10.31 10.23 47.19
CA LYS A 660 -10.29 11.66 47.47
C LYS A 660 -10.53 12.51 46.21
N MET A 661 -10.31 11.97 45.01
CA MET A 661 -10.47 12.68 43.75
C MET A 661 -11.92 12.61 43.25
N LYS A 662 -12.38 13.69 42.63
CA LYS A 662 -13.64 13.72 41.89
C LYS A 662 -13.54 12.79 40.68
N LYS A 663 -14.57 11.99 40.47
CA LYS A 663 -14.68 11.13 39.28
C LYS A 663 -14.88 11.99 38.04
N LEU A 664 -13.95 11.88 37.10
CA LEU A 664 -14.08 12.44 35.75
C LEU A 664 -14.52 11.33 34.78
N PRO A 665 -15.09 11.68 33.61
CA PRO A 665 -15.41 10.71 32.56
C PRO A 665 -14.19 9.88 32.16
N GLU A 666 -14.41 8.62 31.80
CA GLU A 666 -13.35 7.82 31.19
C GLU A 666 -13.04 8.35 29.79
N LEU A 667 -11.76 8.57 29.54
CA LEU A 667 -11.26 9.00 28.25
C LEU A 667 -11.10 7.78 27.34
N LYS A 668 -12.12 7.51 26.53
CA LYS A 668 -12.11 6.45 25.52
C LYS A 668 -12.59 6.99 24.19
N PHE A 669 -11.68 7.00 23.24
CA PHE A 669 -11.87 7.43 21.87
C PHE A 669 -11.70 6.22 20.96
N LYS A 670 -12.56 6.16 19.94
CA LYS A 670 -12.45 5.18 18.87
C LYS A 670 -12.24 5.91 17.57
N TYR A 671 -11.43 5.34 16.70
CA TYR A 671 -11.39 5.76 15.32
C TYR A 671 -12.75 5.46 14.67
N VAL A 672 -13.29 6.46 13.98
CA VAL A 672 -14.51 6.35 13.20
C VAL A 672 -14.18 6.88 11.82
N GLU A 673 -14.26 6.00 10.83
CA GLU A 673 -14.11 6.38 9.41
C GLU A 673 -15.27 7.29 9.00
N GLU A 674 -14.97 8.32 8.20
CA GLU A 674 -15.99 9.24 7.70
C GLU A 674 -17.00 8.52 6.79
N GLY A 675 -18.17 9.13 6.57
CA GLY A 675 -19.26 8.48 5.82
C GLY A 675 -18.97 8.24 4.34
N GLN A 676 -18.10 9.04 3.73
CA GLN A 676 -17.66 8.92 2.33
C GLN A 676 -16.13 8.93 2.25
N PRO A 677 -15.47 7.87 2.73
CA PRO A 677 -14.01 7.83 2.76
C PRO A 677 -13.42 7.80 1.33
N GLU A 678 -14.15 7.24 0.37
CA GLU A 678 -13.72 7.08 -1.03
C GLU A 678 -13.31 8.41 -1.68
N ASP A 679 -13.98 9.53 -1.36
CA ASP A 679 -13.69 10.86 -1.91
C ASP A 679 -12.25 11.33 -1.59
N PHE A 680 -11.70 10.85 -0.47
CA PHE A 680 -10.33 11.12 -0.06
C PHE A 680 -9.38 9.97 -0.44
N PHE A 681 -9.79 8.72 -0.17
CA PHE A 681 -8.93 7.55 -0.34
C PHE A 681 -8.63 7.23 -1.81
N ILE A 682 -9.59 7.42 -2.74
CA ILE A 682 -9.38 7.11 -4.15
C ILE A 682 -8.34 8.05 -4.79
N PRO A 683 -8.46 9.39 -4.67
CA PRO A 683 -7.41 10.31 -5.11
C PRO A 683 -6.04 10.01 -4.49
N TYR A 684 -6.01 9.75 -3.17
CA TYR A 684 -4.77 9.45 -2.47
C TYR A 684 -4.13 8.14 -2.98
N LEU A 685 -4.90 7.06 -3.10
CA LEU A 685 -4.43 5.78 -3.61
C LEU A 685 -3.83 5.91 -5.01
N TRP A 686 -4.54 6.58 -5.93
CA TRP A 686 -4.03 6.76 -7.28
C TRP A 686 -2.83 7.70 -7.33
N SER A 687 -2.71 8.66 -6.41
CA SER A 687 -1.47 9.43 -6.26
C SER A 687 -0.30 8.54 -5.80
N VAL A 688 -0.53 7.57 -4.91
CA VAL A 688 0.50 6.59 -4.50
C VAL A 688 0.88 5.69 -5.68
N VAL A 689 -0.10 5.18 -6.44
CA VAL A 689 0.16 4.38 -7.65
C VAL A 689 0.97 5.19 -8.66
N PHE A 690 0.61 6.44 -8.92
CA PHE A 690 1.31 7.33 -9.85
C PHE A 690 2.79 7.52 -9.49
N HIS A 691 3.12 7.64 -8.20
CA HIS A 691 4.50 7.84 -7.75
C HIS A 691 5.30 6.55 -7.54
N SER A 692 4.63 5.44 -7.19
CA SER A 692 5.28 4.20 -6.75
C SER A 692 5.21 3.04 -7.75
N SER A 693 4.47 3.16 -8.86
CA SER A 693 4.29 2.07 -9.83
C SER A 693 5.38 1.96 -10.89
N ASP A 694 6.33 2.90 -10.98
CA ASP A 694 7.35 2.99 -12.05
C ASP A 694 6.77 3.04 -13.49
N ILE A 695 5.45 3.01 -13.64
CA ILE A 695 4.73 3.27 -14.88
C ILE A 695 4.72 4.79 -15.08
N TYR A 696 5.11 5.24 -16.26
CA TYR A 696 5.01 6.65 -16.64
C TYR A 696 3.57 6.98 -17.00
N TRP A 697 2.98 8.03 -16.42
CA TRP A 697 1.61 8.47 -16.71
C TRP A 697 1.61 9.90 -17.24
N ASP A 698 0.84 10.20 -18.28
CA ASP A 698 0.71 11.60 -18.74
C ASP A 698 -0.16 12.41 -17.75
N SER A 699 0.51 13.26 -16.98
CA SER A 699 -0.10 14.15 -15.98
C SER A 699 -1.20 15.08 -16.51
N LYS A 700 -1.27 15.34 -17.82
CA LYS A 700 -2.19 16.34 -18.39
C LYS A 700 -3.66 15.98 -18.28
N ASN A 701 -3.98 14.69 -18.34
CA ASN A 701 -5.35 14.21 -18.44
C ASN A 701 -5.90 13.65 -17.12
N ILE A 702 -5.09 13.64 -16.05
CA ILE A 702 -5.50 13.13 -14.74
C ILE A 702 -6.55 14.09 -14.13
N LEU A 703 -7.69 13.54 -13.71
CA LEU A 703 -8.84 14.31 -13.23
C LEU A 703 -9.03 14.27 -11.71
N ILE A 704 -8.57 13.21 -11.05
CA ILE A 704 -8.95 12.92 -9.66
C ILE A 704 -7.94 13.37 -8.60
N PHE A 705 -6.69 13.68 -8.96
CA PHE A 705 -5.69 14.23 -8.05
C PHE A 705 -4.72 15.18 -8.79
N ASN A 706 -3.97 16.00 -8.04
CA ASN A 706 -2.95 16.88 -8.61
C ASN A 706 -1.59 16.15 -8.66
N PRO A 707 -1.06 15.82 -9.85
CA PRO A 707 0.20 15.07 -9.99
C PRO A 707 1.45 15.87 -9.61
N TYR A 708 1.35 17.19 -9.48
CA TYR A 708 2.47 18.07 -9.12
C TYR A 708 2.53 18.44 -7.65
N LYS A 709 1.50 18.09 -6.87
CA LYS A 709 1.59 18.17 -5.42
C LYS A 709 2.38 16.95 -4.97
N PRO A 710 3.53 17.11 -4.30
CA PRO A 710 4.13 15.97 -3.62
C PRO A 710 3.08 15.43 -2.67
N THR A 711 2.87 14.11 -2.74
CA THR A 711 2.27 13.33 -1.66
C THR A 711 3.01 13.74 -0.40
#